data_AF-A0A6A4GUZ8-F1
#
_entry.id   AF-A0A6A4GUZ8-F1
#
_cell.length_a   1.000
_cell.length_b   1.000
_cell.length_c   1.000
_cell.angle_alpha   90.00
_cell.angle_beta   90.00
_cell.angle_gamma   90.00
#
_symmetry.space_group_name_H-M   'P 1'
#
loop_
_entity.id
_entity.type
_entity.pdbx_description
1 polymer ?
#
loop_
_entity_poly.entity_id
_entity_poly.type
_entity_poly.pdbx_seq_one_letter_code
_entity_poly.pdbx_strand_id
1 'polypeptide(L)'
;MSNHKFRNDKRVHLGILKYVPHAVMKLLENIPYPWEQVCEVPVLYHITGAITFVNEIPRVIEPVYHAQEKRDRRHVKWMCFPPFDDEEPPLDFGDNVLDLELDSEEDAAIIDWFYDPKPLINTSLPDCKSSSYLFNKKSFFTAKALNVAIPGGPKFEPLYRDMDSFDEDWTELNYINKVIIRGRSTKSPSPSLQFPFSVSIRTGDPDLPAFYFDPLINPISLLSREDSIFGPNGADDDDFELPEDFNPFPEDKDLENDLTADGIALWWASEPYRRRSGCMRRAQDIPLNWCLEHCPLNTPVKVRVSYQKLLKCYVLNESCTRPEKAMAKKSLFRQLKVTNFFQTTKLDWLQVCRQGYNMLNLLIHRKNLNYLHLDYNMNLKPNANNKGACIPACRCVAIHFAHIGALTGMYRYKYKLMCQVRMTKDLKHLIYYRFNTGPVGKDPGNGFWAPGWRVWLFFMRGIVPLLSNGELGNLLARQFEGRNSKSVAKTITKQRVESYYDLELRAAVMHDILDMMPESIKQNKSKTILQHLSEAWRCWKANSDLLMLFFFFFTLISFASVVHYNRECIHHGATVDKAVVKKKLGCLTRLYLKAEQERQHGYLKDEPCISAEEAVAIYTATVHWLESRKFAPIPFPPLSYKHDTKKLLVLALEKLKEAYSLGLSRIKPLLLTQRGFKESGIELFDTYDKLIPCYDIEPIEKITDAYLDQFLFFEADKRGLFPAWIKTADTEPPPLIVYKWCQGINNLTDIWETSEGECNVMNQETSFSAIFQLTRIRQTIL
;
A
#
# COMPACT_ATOMS: atom_id res chain seq x y z
N MET A 1 -19.71 17.28 -37.70
CA MET A 1 -18.57 16.74 -38.50
C MET A 1 -18.94 15.67 -39.54
N SER A 2 -20.23 15.37 -39.74
CA SER A 2 -20.72 14.44 -40.79
C SER A 2 -20.54 15.00 -42.21
N ASN A 3 -20.91 16.27 -42.43
CA ASN A 3 -20.85 16.96 -43.73
C ASN A 3 -19.45 16.89 -44.38
N HIS A 4 -19.42 16.57 -45.68
CA HIS A 4 -18.20 16.42 -46.49
C HIS A 4 -17.39 17.72 -46.63
N LYS A 5 -18.04 18.89 -46.57
CA LYS A 5 -17.38 20.22 -46.66
C LYS A 5 -16.22 20.39 -45.67
N PHE A 6 -16.30 19.78 -44.48
CA PHE A 6 -15.30 19.88 -43.41
C PHE A 6 -14.30 18.70 -43.40
N ARG A 7 -14.15 17.96 -44.51
CA ARG A 7 -13.29 16.75 -44.58
C ARG A 7 -11.83 17.03 -44.21
N ASN A 8 -11.29 18.18 -44.63
CA ASN A 8 -9.90 18.56 -44.35
C ASN A 8 -9.69 18.87 -42.85
N ASP A 9 -10.68 19.48 -42.20
CA ASP A 9 -10.62 19.85 -40.78
C ASP A 9 -10.65 18.65 -39.83
N LYS A 10 -11.16 17.48 -40.28
CA LYS A 10 -11.19 16.24 -39.48
C LYS A 10 -9.81 15.83 -38.98
N ARG A 11 -8.75 16.05 -39.78
CA ARG A 11 -7.36 15.76 -39.37
C ARG A 11 -6.89 16.72 -38.27
N VAL A 12 -7.24 18.00 -38.38
CA VAL A 12 -6.90 19.04 -37.40
C VAL A 12 -7.60 18.78 -36.06
N HIS A 13 -8.90 18.47 -36.08
CA HIS A 13 -9.67 18.14 -34.88
C HIS A 13 -9.07 16.93 -34.14
N LEU A 14 -8.71 15.85 -34.87
CA LEU A 14 -8.03 14.71 -34.27
C LEU A 14 -6.63 15.05 -33.74
N GLY A 15 -5.84 15.85 -34.45
CA GLY A 15 -4.49 16.27 -34.02
C GLY A 15 -4.50 17.15 -32.76
N ILE A 16 -5.59 17.88 -32.53
CA ILE A 16 -5.79 18.76 -31.38
C ILE A 16 -6.30 18.02 -30.13
N LEU A 17 -6.83 16.80 -30.26
CA LEU A 17 -7.33 15.98 -29.13
C LEU A 17 -6.33 15.86 -27.98
N LYS A 18 -5.02 15.85 -28.25
CA LYS A 18 -3.98 15.86 -27.21
C LYS A 18 -4.05 17.06 -26.25
N TYR A 19 -4.62 18.19 -26.65
CA TYR A 19 -4.75 19.39 -25.81
C TYR A 19 -6.07 19.48 -25.03
N VAL A 20 -7.05 18.60 -25.29
CA VAL A 20 -8.34 18.59 -24.58
C VAL A 20 -8.19 18.50 -23.06
N PRO A 21 -7.29 17.69 -22.46
CA PRO A 21 -7.07 17.70 -21.01
C PRO A 21 -6.68 19.08 -20.47
N HIS A 22 -5.92 19.87 -21.24
CA HIS A 22 -5.50 21.21 -20.84
C HIS A 22 -6.65 22.23 -20.98
N ALA A 23 -7.49 22.12 -22.01
CA ALA A 23 -8.72 22.90 -22.14
C ALA A 23 -9.69 22.63 -20.98
N VAL A 24 -9.93 21.35 -20.64
CA VAL A 24 -10.78 20.95 -19.51
C VAL A 24 -10.20 21.45 -18.18
N MET A 25 -8.88 21.38 -17.96
CA MET A 25 -8.26 21.94 -16.76
C MET A 25 -8.49 23.46 -16.64
N LYS A 26 -8.33 24.21 -17.74
CA LYS A 26 -8.52 25.67 -17.76
C LYS A 26 -9.98 26.09 -17.63
N LEU A 27 -10.90 25.28 -18.17
CA LEU A 27 -12.33 25.44 -17.97
C LEU A 27 -12.66 25.27 -16.50
N LEU A 28 -12.34 24.11 -15.92
CA LEU A 28 -12.58 23.82 -14.49
C LEU A 28 -11.87 24.79 -13.55
N GLU A 29 -10.74 25.40 -13.95
CA GLU A 29 -10.06 26.42 -13.14
C GLU A 29 -10.88 27.72 -13.04
N ASN A 30 -11.76 28.02 -14.00
CA ASN A 30 -12.59 29.23 -14.01
C ASN A 30 -14.09 28.85 -13.98
N ILE A 31 -14.51 27.98 -13.05
CA ILE A 31 -15.94 27.75 -12.75
C ILE A 31 -16.52 29.04 -12.12
N PRO A 32 -17.69 29.54 -12.57
CA PRO A 32 -18.36 30.65 -11.90
C PRO A 32 -18.61 30.36 -10.42
N TYR A 33 -18.34 31.32 -9.54
CA TYR A 33 -18.60 31.15 -8.11
C TYR A 33 -20.11 31.21 -7.81
N PRO A 34 -20.60 30.71 -6.65
CA PRO A 34 -22.04 30.67 -6.35
C PRO A 34 -22.73 32.04 -6.37
N TRP A 35 -21.97 33.10 -6.12
CA TRP A 35 -22.41 34.50 -6.15
C TRP A 35 -22.30 35.16 -7.55
N GLU A 36 -21.77 34.47 -8.56
CA GLU A 36 -21.64 34.98 -9.93
C GLU A 36 -22.74 34.43 -10.83
N GLN A 37 -23.51 35.32 -11.49
CA GLN A 37 -24.58 34.89 -12.41
C GLN A 37 -24.02 34.39 -13.76
N VAL A 38 -23.12 35.19 -14.35
CA VAL A 38 -22.48 34.94 -15.65
C VAL A 38 -21.01 35.35 -15.54
N CYS A 39 -20.09 34.52 -16.04
CA CYS A 39 -18.66 34.78 -16.01
C CYS A 39 -18.09 34.85 -17.44
N GLU A 40 -18.01 36.07 -18.00
CA GLU A 40 -17.41 36.28 -19.32
C GLU A 40 -15.88 36.08 -19.31
N VAL A 41 -15.43 34.87 -19.64
CA VAL A 41 -14.00 34.55 -19.66
C VAL A 41 -13.35 34.82 -21.04
N PRO A 42 -12.11 35.36 -21.09
CA PRO A 42 -11.36 35.50 -22.33
C PRO A 42 -10.91 34.13 -22.82
N VAL A 43 -11.33 33.75 -24.02
CA VAL A 43 -11.02 32.47 -24.64
C VAL A 43 -10.12 32.58 -25.86
N LEU A 44 -9.23 31.61 -26.01
CA LEU A 44 -8.36 31.41 -27.16
C LEU A 44 -8.86 30.21 -27.95
N TYR A 45 -9.43 30.42 -29.14
CA TYR A 45 -10.05 29.36 -29.94
C TYR A 45 -9.33 29.17 -31.27
N HIS A 46 -9.33 27.93 -31.78
CA HIS A 46 -8.77 27.61 -33.09
C HIS A 46 -9.71 28.07 -34.22
N ILE A 47 -9.19 28.63 -35.31
CA ILE A 47 -9.99 29.22 -36.41
C ILE A 47 -11.02 28.27 -37.04
N THR A 48 -10.78 26.95 -37.00
CA THR A 48 -11.73 25.93 -37.50
C THR A 48 -12.76 25.46 -36.46
N GLY A 49 -12.85 26.13 -35.30
CA GLY A 49 -13.72 25.75 -34.18
C GLY A 49 -13.28 24.49 -33.41
N ALA A 50 -12.08 23.97 -33.70
CA ALA A 50 -11.63 22.67 -33.21
C ALA A 50 -11.49 22.58 -31.68
N ILE A 51 -10.91 23.60 -31.05
CA ILE A 51 -10.78 23.68 -29.59
C ILE A 51 -10.88 25.12 -29.12
N THR A 52 -11.46 25.31 -27.94
CA THR A 52 -11.53 26.57 -27.20
C THR A 52 -10.80 26.39 -25.86
N PHE A 53 -9.87 27.30 -25.53
CA PHE A 53 -9.17 27.34 -24.24
C PHE A 53 -9.60 28.58 -23.45
N VAL A 54 -9.91 28.43 -22.16
CA VAL A 54 -10.02 29.59 -21.26
C VAL A 54 -8.62 30.13 -20.97
N ASN A 55 -8.37 31.40 -21.30
CA ASN A 55 -7.07 32.07 -21.20
C ASN A 55 -7.01 33.05 -20.00
N GLU A 56 -7.72 32.72 -18.92
CA GLU A 56 -7.67 33.45 -17.64
C GLU A 56 -7.13 32.57 -16.51
N ILE A 57 -6.48 33.19 -15.54
CA ILE A 57 -6.06 32.57 -14.28
C ILE A 57 -6.82 33.31 -13.17
N PRO A 58 -7.69 32.64 -12.39
CA PRO A 58 -8.55 33.30 -11.41
C PRO A 58 -7.67 33.81 -10.27
N ARG A 59 -7.46 35.12 -10.23
CA ARG A 59 -6.74 35.81 -9.15
C ARG A 59 -7.74 36.45 -8.22
N VAL A 60 -7.70 36.04 -6.95
CA VAL A 60 -8.60 36.53 -5.90
C VAL A 60 -7.78 37.13 -4.76
N ILE A 61 -8.42 37.99 -3.98
CA ILE A 61 -7.86 38.59 -2.77
C ILE A 61 -8.20 37.65 -1.60
N GLU A 62 -7.18 37.10 -0.95
CA GLU A 62 -7.33 35.99 0.01
C GLU A 62 -8.32 36.26 1.17
N PRO A 63 -8.28 37.40 1.90
CA PRO A 63 -9.27 37.66 2.96
C PRO A 63 -10.71 37.78 2.46
N VAL A 64 -10.91 38.31 1.25
CA VAL A 64 -12.24 38.53 0.65
C VAL A 64 -12.84 37.21 0.18
N TYR A 65 -12.06 36.39 -0.55
CA TYR A 65 -12.47 35.06 -0.98
C TYR A 65 -12.87 34.16 0.21
N HIS A 66 -12.13 34.23 1.32
CA HIS A 66 -12.50 33.54 2.57
C HIS A 66 -13.80 34.05 3.19
N ALA A 67 -14.12 35.34 3.08
CA ALA A 67 -15.35 35.91 3.60
C ALA A 67 -16.58 35.48 2.77
N GLN A 68 -16.48 35.57 1.44
CA GLN A 68 -17.51 35.13 0.49
C GLN A 68 -17.87 33.64 0.70
N GLU A 69 -16.86 32.75 0.70
CA GLU A 69 -17.04 31.31 0.95
C GLU A 69 -17.73 30.98 2.30
N LYS A 70 -17.67 31.89 3.29
CA LYS A 70 -18.20 31.69 4.66
C LYS A 70 -19.64 32.19 4.83
N ARG A 71 -20.12 33.11 3.98
CA ARG A 71 -21.44 33.79 4.11
C ARG A 71 -22.57 33.05 3.37
N ASP A 72 -22.29 32.35 2.27
CA ASP A 72 -23.27 31.54 1.53
C ASP A 72 -23.82 30.35 2.34
N ARG A 73 -25.04 30.50 2.89
CA ARG A 73 -25.65 29.51 3.82
C ARG A 73 -27.15 29.28 3.62
N ARG A 74 -27.64 29.19 2.38
CA ARG A 74 -29.05 28.85 2.09
C ARG A 74 -29.24 27.41 1.62
N HIS A 75 -30.40 26.83 1.95
CA HIS A 75 -30.79 25.46 1.59
C HIS A 75 -31.11 25.37 0.09
N VAL A 76 -30.44 24.47 -0.63
CA VAL A 76 -30.67 24.22 -2.07
C VAL A 76 -31.43 22.90 -2.28
N LYS A 77 -32.51 22.94 -3.07
CA LYS A 77 -33.29 21.74 -3.46
C LYS A 77 -32.49 20.84 -4.41
N TRP A 78 -32.82 19.56 -4.44
CA TRP A 78 -32.15 18.58 -5.30
C TRP A 78 -32.50 18.79 -6.78
N MET A 79 -31.52 18.60 -7.64
CA MET A 79 -31.72 18.28 -9.06
C MET A 79 -31.45 16.77 -9.27
N CYS A 80 -32.05 16.19 -10.30
CA CYS A 80 -31.78 14.81 -10.75
C CYS A 80 -30.62 14.82 -11.75
N PHE A 81 -29.81 13.73 -11.82
CA PHE A 81 -28.76 13.66 -12.84
C PHE A 81 -28.42 12.25 -13.38
N PRO A 82 -27.88 12.11 -14.61
CA PRO A 82 -27.38 13.18 -15.50
C PRO A 82 -28.45 14.23 -15.84
N PRO A 83 -28.09 15.52 -15.93
CA PRO A 83 -29.07 16.63 -15.91
C PRO A 83 -29.88 16.72 -17.20
N PHE A 84 -29.38 16.07 -18.24
CA PHE A 84 -29.92 15.88 -19.57
C PHE A 84 -29.84 14.37 -19.86
N ASP A 85 -30.76 13.85 -20.66
CA ASP A 85 -30.74 12.44 -21.05
C ASP A 85 -29.50 12.10 -21.91
N ASP A 86 -29.13 10.82 -21.99
CA ASP A 86 -27.95 10.36 -22.73
C ASP A 86 -27.98 10.76 -24.23
N GLU A 87 -29.19 10.89 -24.79
CA GLU A 87 -29.44 11.23 -26.20
C GLU A 87 -29.74 12.73 -26.43
N GLU A 88 -29.83 13.56 -25.39
CA GLU A 88 -30.09 15.00 -25.52
C GLU A 88 -28.82 15.79 -25.89
N PRO A 89 -28.88 16.68 -26.90
CA PRO A 89 -27.75 17.54 -27.24
C PRO A 89 -27.56 18.66 -26.19
N PRO A 90 -26.32 19.17 -26.01
CA PRO A 90 -26.07 20.27 -25.07
C PRO A 90 -26.86 21.54 -25.41
N LEU A 91 -27.59 22.06 -24.42
CA LEU A 91 -28.34 23.33 -24.47
C LEU A 91 -27.46 24.51 -24.01
N ASP A 92 -27.77 25.70 -24.51
CA ASP A 92 -27.21 26.97 -24.00
C ASP A 92 -27.94 27.38 -22.70
N PHE A 93 -27.23 28.07 -21.79
CA PHE A 93 -27.72 28.36 -20.44
C PHE A 93 -28.44 29.73 -20.36
N GLY A 94 -29.48 29.82 -19.53
CA GLY A 94 -30.20 31.06 -19.26
C GLY A 94 -30.87 31.05 -17.88
N ASP A 95 -30.58 32.11 -17.13
CA ASP A 95 -31.29 32.69 -15.98
C ASP A 95 -31.84 31.78 -14.87
N ASN A 96 -31.21 31.88 -13.68
CA ASN A 96 -31.83 31.79 -12.36
C ASN A 96 -30.77 32.14 -11.28
N VAL A 97 -30.85 33.32 -10.66
CA VAL A 97 -30.06 33.67 -9.46
C VAL A 97 -30.97 34.34 -8.42
N LEU A 98 -30.55 34.23 -7.16
CA LEU A 98 -31.22 34.73 -5.96
C LEU A 98 -30.43 35.90 -5.39
N ASP A 99 -31.10 37.00 -5.07
CA ASP A 99 -30.47 38.10 -4.36
C ASP A 99 -30.31 37.79 -2.85
N LEU A 100 -29.21 38.29 -2.29
CA LEU A 100 -28.85 38.23 -0.88
C LEU A 100 -28.59 39.66 -0.43
N GLU A 101 -29.47 40.17 0.43
CA GLU A 101 -29.38 41.53 0.97
C GLU A 101 -28.24 41.61 2.01
N LEU A 102 -27.41 42.64 1.86
CA LEU A 102 -26.41 43.08 2.84
C LEU A 102 -27.03 44.14 3.76
N ASP A 103 -26.48 44.33 4.96
CA ASP A 103 -26.97 45.36 5.88
C ASP A 103 -26.49 46.75 5.41
N SER A 104 -27.39 47.73 5.40
CA SER A 104 -27.07 49.09 4.93
C SER A 104 -26.22 49.90 5.91
N GLU A 105 -26.17 49.53 7.19
CA GLU A 105 -25.45 50.26 8.23
C GLU A 105 -24.18 49.51 8.66
N GLU A 106 -24.27 48.21 9.00
CA GLU A 106 -23.09 47.42 9.44
C GLU A 106 -22.12 47.09 8.29
N ASP A 107 -22.65 46.76 7.09
CA ASP A 107 -21.85 46.39 5.91
C ASP A 107 -21.59 47.60 4.96
N ALA A 108 -21.83 48.84 5.39
CA ALA A 108 -21.75 50.04 4.55
C ALA A 108 -20.40 50.22 3.83
N ALA A 109 -19.29 49.80 4.45
CA ALA A 109 -17.96 49.83 3.85
C ALA A 109 -17.74 48.77 2.75
N ILE A 110 -18.64 47.78 2.64
CA ILE A 110 -18.50 46.62 1.74
C ILE A 110 -19.62 46.43 0.72
N ILE A 111 -20.77 47.08 0.93
CA ILE A 111 -22.00 46.84 0.18
C ILE A 111 -21.87 47.01 -1.35
N ASP A 112 -21.10 48.00 -1.80
CA ASP A 112 -21.01 48.39 -3.23
C ASP A 112 -20.29 47.37 -4.13
N TRP A 113 -19.41 46.52 -3.57
CA TRP A 113 -18.50 45.70 -4.36
C TRP A 113 -18.35 44.26 -3.85
N PHE A 114 -18.88 43.87 -2.69
CA PHE A 114 -18.56 42.57 -2.04
C PHE A 114 -18.86 41.32 -2.88
N TYR A 115 -19.86 41.39 -3.76
CA TYR A 115 -20.24 40.31 -4.66
C TYR A 115 -19.72 40.45 -6.10
N ASP A 116 -18.91 41.48 -6.39
CA ASP A 116 -18.27 41.61 -7.71
C ASP A 116 -17.35 40.42 -8.02
N PRO A 117 -17.10 40.12 -9.31
CA PRO A 117 -16.08 39.15 -9.72
C PRO A 117 -14.66 39.47 -9.19
N LYS A 118 -14.41 40.71 -8.72
CA LYS A 118 -13.11 41.19 -8.18
C LYS A 118 -13.33 42.16 -6.97
N PRO A 119 -13.55 41.65 -5.74
CA PRO A 119 -13.98 42.43 -4.55
C PRO A 119 -12.86 42.76 -3.53
N LEU A 120 -13.09 43.71 -2.59
CA LEU A 120 -12.09 44.41 -1.72
C LEU A 120 -12.59 44.91 -0.32
N ILE A 121 -12.61 44.08 0.76
CA ILE A 121 -12.72 44.36 2.26
C ILE A 121 -13.60 43.28 2.98
N ASN A 122 -13.85 43.37 4.30
CA ASN A 122 -13.42 42.35 5.29
C ASN A 122 -14.51 41.73 6.19
N THR A 123 -14.21 40.55 6.76
CA THR A 123 -14.73 40.10 8.08
C THR A 123 -13.77 39.07 8.72
N SER A 124 -13.76 38.93 10.05
CA SER A 124 -12.68 38.24 10.79
C SER A 124 -12.94 36.77 11.20
N LEU A 125 -11.88 36.11 11.70
CA LEU A 125 -11.89 34.78 12.33
C LEU A 125 -10.95 34.76 13.56
N PRO A 126 -11.30 34.10 14.67
CA PRO A 126 -10.37 33.83 15.77
C PRO A 126 -9.45 32.64 15.45
N ASP A 127 -8.18 32.72 15.89
CA ASP A 127 -7.41 31.56 16.38
C ASP A 127 -6.06 31.98 17.01
N CYS A 128 -5.77 31.47 18.21
CA CYS A 128 -4.54 31.80 18.95
C CYS A 128 -3.41 30.80 18.68
N LYS A 129 -2.21 31.31 18.35
CA LYS A 129 -1.04 30.51 17.95
C LYS A 129 -0.39 29.65 19.07
N SER A 130 -0.92 29.69 20.28
CA SER A 130 -0.44 28.90 21.44
C SER A 130 -0.96 27.45 21.46
N SER A 131 -2.01 27.12 20.71
CA SER A 131 -2.68 25.80 20.77
C SER A 131 -1.90 24.63 20.14
N SER A 132 -0.80 24.88 19.42
CA SER A 132 -0.12 23.87 18.58
C SER A 132 1.04 23.11 19.27
N TYR A 133 0.95 22.84 20.58
CA TYR A 133 1.91 22.00 21.28
C TYR A 133 1.81 20.54 20.79
N LEU A 134 2.94 19.95 20.37
CA LEU A 134 3.04 18.65 19.66
C LEU A 134 2.25 18.51 18.35
N PHE A 135 1.32 19.41 18.04
CA PHE A 135 0.49 19.38 16.83
C PHE A 135 1.03 20.30 15.72
N ASN A 136 2.35 20.24 15.51
CA ASN A 136 3.04 21.06 14.51
C ASN A 136 3.87 20.21 13.52
N LYS A 137 4.27 20.82 12.39
CA LYS A 137 5.02 20.18 11.31
C LYS A 137 6.28 19.43 11.80
N LYS A 138 7.05 20.00 12.74
CA LYS A 138 8.28 19.37 13.26
C LYS A 138 7.94 18.12 14.07
N SER A 139 7.00 18.21 15.00
CA SER A 139 6.55 17.08 15.82
C SER A 139 6.01 15.92 14.99
N PHE A 140 5.26 16.18 13.90
CA PHE A 140 4.81 15.13 12.98
C PHE A 140 5.95 14.49 12.18
N PHE A 141 7.00 15.23 11.84
CA PHE A 141 8.19 14.67 11.18
C PHE A 141 8.98 13.77 12.10
N THR A 142 9.21 14.18 13.36
CA THR A 142 9.86 13.34 14.38
C THR A 142 9.02 12.10 14.67
N ALA A 143 7.70 12.22 14.82
CA ALA A 143 6.79 11.10 15.00
C ALA A 143 6.86 10.09 13.83
N LYS A 144 6.86 10.58 12.58
CA LYS A 144 7.06 9.77 11.37
C LYS A 144 8.42 9.03 11.37
N ALA A 145 9.50 9.71 11.75
CA ALA A 145 10.84 9.13 11.75
C ALA A 145 11.00 8.03 12.83
N LEU A 146 10.45 8.25 14.03
CA LEU A 146 10.51 7.32 15.15
C LEU A 146 9.43 6.21 15.14
N ASN A 147 8.59 6.15 14.10
CA ASN A 147 7.43 5.26 14.02
C ASN A 147 6.44 5.42 15.21
N VAL A 148 6.32 6.64 15.75
CA VAL A 148 5.41 6.98 16.86
C VAL A 148 4.17 7.71 16.32
N ALA A 149 3.01 7.50 16.94
CA ALA A 149 1.78 8.19 16.61
C ALA A 149 1.33 9.13 17.74
N ILE A 150 1.29 10.45 17.46
CA ILE A 150 0.72 11.45 18.38
C ILE A 150 -0.81 11.24 18.47
N PRO A 151 -1.44 11.32 19.66
CA PRO A 151 -2.90 11.26 19.79
C PRO A 151 -3.61 12.29 18.91
N GLY A 152 -4.60 11.85 18.12
CA GLY A 152 -5.27 12.69 17.12
C GLY A 152 -4.44 12.97 15.84
N GLY A 153 -3.14 12.68 15.84
CA GLY A 153 -2.23 12.86 14.73
C GLY A 153 -2.24 11.73 13.68
N PRO A 154 -1.47 11.88 12.59
CA PRO A 154 -1.39 10.91 11.50
C PRO A 154 -0.47 9.72 11.83
N LYS A 155 -0.79 8.54 11.27
CA LYS A 155 0.04 7.33 11.34
C LYS A 155 0.77 7.07 10.02
N PHE A 156 2.04 6.71 10.07
CA PHE A 156 2.88 6.42 8.91
C PHE A 156 3.29 4.94 8.87
N GLU A 157 3.95 4.53 7.78
CA GLU A 157 4.70 3.29 7.76
C GLU A 157 6.09 3.54 8.39
N PRO A 158 6.72 2.52 9.01
CA PRO A 158 8.07 2.66 9.56
C PRO A 158 9.06 3.09 8.48
N LEU A 159 9.97 4.02 8.82
CA LEU A 159 11.03 4.44 7.90
C LEU A 159 12.11 3.35 7.73
N TYR A 160 12.39 2.65 8.82
CA TYR A 160 13.21 1.44 8.90
C TYR A 160 12.27 0.32 9.35
N ARG A 161 12.19 -0.77 8.60
CA ARG A 161 11.29 -1.90 8.90
C ARG A 161 12.02 -3.13 9.46
N ASP A 162 13.28 -3.29 9.08
CA ASP A 162 13.99 -4.56 9.17
C ASP A 162 15.23 -4.48 10.09
N MET A 163 15.44 -3.37 10.81
CA MET A 163 16.53 -3.22 11.80
C MET A 163 16.18 -3.95 13.12
N ASP A 164 14.91 -3.87 13.54
CA ASP A 164 14.45 -4.34 14.85
C ASP A 164 14.55 -5.88 15.03
N SER A 165 14.73 -6.66 13.96
CA SER A 165 14.76 -8.12 14.00
C SER A 165 16.16 -8.75 13.98
N PHE A 166 17.21 -7.96 13.75
CA PHE A 166 18.60 -8.44 13.72
C PHE A 166 19.43 -7.91 14.90
N ASP A 167 19.04 -6.78 15.48
CA ASP A 167 19.79 -6.08 16.55
C ASP A 167 19.11 -6.20 17.94
N GLU A 168 18.39 -7.29 18.25
CA GLU A 168 18.00 -7.63 19.63
C GLU A 168 19.19 -8.18 20.45
N ASP A 169 20.31 -7.46 20.42
CA ASP A 169 21.44 -7.70 21.31
C ASP A 169 20.97 -7.47 22.76
N TRP A 170 20.97 -8.55 23.55
CA TRP A 170 20.66 -8.54 24.98
C TRP A 170 21.73 -7.80 25.78
N THR A 171 21.70 -6.48 25.71
CA THR A 171 22.62 -5.58 26.39
C THR A 171 22.23 -5.37 27.85
N GLU A 172 23.26 -5.15 28.68
CA GLU A 172 23.11 -4.88 30.11
C GLU A 172 22.18 -3.70 30.43
N LEU A 173 22.11 -2.72 29.52
CA LEU A 173 21.27 -1.52 29.62
C LEU A 173 19.76 -1.82 29.55
N ASN A 174 19.37 -2.87 28.83
CA ASN A 174 17.96 -3.27 28.66
C ASN A 174 17.49 -4.28 29.73
N TYR A 175 18.36 -4.64 30.69
CA TYR A 175 18.06 -5.64 31.71
C TYR A 175 17.02 -5.13 32.71
N ILE A 176 15.85 -5.79 32.76
CA ILE A 176 14.66 -5.32 33.49
C ILE A 176 14.92 -5.00 34.97
N ASN A 177 15.74 -5.78 35.66
CA ASN A 177 16.04 -5.58 37.09
C ASN A 177 16.94 -4.37 37.36
N LYS A 178 17.59 -3.80 36.34
CA LYS A 178 18.40 -2.56 36.43
C LYS A 178 17.59 -1.30 36.07
N VAL A 179 16.34 -1.44 35.60
CA VAL A 179 15.50 -0.32 35.13
C VAL A 179 14.41 0.02 36.15
N ILE A 180 14.51 1.17 36.81
CA ILE A 180 13.49 1.66 37.76
C ILE A 180 12.36 2.38 37.02
N ILE A 181 11.22 1.71 36.84
CA ILE A 181 10.04 2.28 36.16
C ILE A 181 9.18 3.08 37.16
N ARG A 182 9.45 4.38 37.32
CA ARG A 182 8.63 5.29 38.16
C ARG A 182 7.38 5.84 37.46
N GLY A 183 7.37 5.83 36.14
CA GLY A 183 6.26 6.30 35.30
C GLY A 183 6.44 5.79 33.88
N ARG A 184 5.34 5.62 33.14
CA ARG A 184 5.40 5.08 31.78
C ARG A 184 6.02 6.11 30.83
N SER A 185 7.26 5.87 30.41
CA SER A 185 7.93 6.70 29.40
C SER A 185 7.17 6.62 28.07
N THR A 186 6.39 7.66 27.77
CA THR A 186 5.85 7.88 26.43
C THR A 186 6.94 8.55 25.60
N LYS A 187 7.32 7.96 24.47
CA LYS A 187 8.25 8.56 23.49
C LYS A 187 7.60 9.79 22.83
N SER A 188 7.47 10.88 23.58
CA SER A 188 6.92 12.15 23.11
C SER A 188 8.01 12.96 22.40
N PRO A 189 7.75 13.52 21.20
CA PRO A 189 8.70 14.40 20.53
C PRO A 189 8.92 15.70 21.32
N SER A 190 9.98 15.78 22.14
CA SER A 190 10.28 17.00 22.93
C SER A 190 10.50 18.22 22.02
N PRO A 191 9.64 19.26 22.08
CA PRO A 191 9.83 20.48 21.30
C PRO A 191 10.82 21.42 22.01
N SER A 192 11.80 21.91 21.28
CA SER A 192 12.91 22.72 21.84
C SER A 192 12.61 24.22 22.05
N LEU A 193 11.35 24.66 21.90
CA LEU A 193 10.92 26.02 22.25
C LEU A 193 9.52 25.99 22.90
N GLN A 194 9.41 26.62 24.07
CA GLN A 194 8.14 27.17 24.56
C GLN A 194 7.99 28.60 24.02
N PHE A 195 6.77 28.95 23.60
CA PHE A 195 6.43 30.34 23.28
C PHE A 195 5.79 30.99 24.51
N PRO A 196 5.98 32.30 24.75
CA PRO A 196 5.25 33.01 25.79
C PRO A 196 3.74 32.89 25.55
N PHE A 197 2.97 32.72 26.62
CA PHE A 197 1.51 32.68 26.51
C PHE A 197 0.99 34.04 26.04
N SER A 198 0.32 34.05 24.88
CA SER A 198 -0.37 35.23 24.38
C SER A 198 -1.67 35.40 25.17
N VAL A 199 -1.70 36.41 26.02
CA VAL A 199 -2.90 36.87 26.73
C VAL A 199 -3.47 38.02 25.90
N SER A 200 -4.49 37.72 25.09
CA SER A 200 -5.27 38.72 24.37
C SER A 200 -6.74 38.51 24.69
N ILE A 201 -7.36 39.55 25.23
CA ILE A 201 -8.80 39.61 25.51
C ILE A 201 -9.46 40.25 24.29
N ARG A 202 -10.69 39.85 23.99
CA ARG A 202 -11.49 40.40 22.89
C ARG A 202 -12.71 41.09 23.48
N THR A 203 -12.91 42.34 23.10
CA THR A 203 -14.16 43.05 23.38
C THR A 203 -15.30 42.36 22.63
N GLY A 204 -16.37 42.04 23.36
CA GLY A 204 -17.59 41.46 22.80
C GLY A 204 -18.64 42.52 22.47
N ASP A 205 -18.68 43.56 23.30
CA ASP A 205 -19.63 44.66 23.23
C ASP A 205 -18.90 45.92 22.70
N PRO A 206 -19.41 46.59 21.65
CA PRO A 206 -18.77 47.77 21.07
C PRO A 206 -18.97 49.04 21.91
N ASP A 207 -19.90 49.03 22.88
CA ASP A 207 -20.21 50.16 23.76
C ASP A 207 -19.17 50.36 24.88
N LEU A 208 -18.19 49.45 25.01
CA LEU A 208 -17.08 49.56 25.96
C LEU A 208 -15.89 50.27 25.32
N PRO A 209 -15.15 51.12 26.05
CA PRO A 209 -13.96 51.79 25.53
C PRO A 209 -12.89 50.79 25.10
N ALA A 210 -11.98 51.17 24.21
CA ALA A 210 -10.95 50.26 23.71
C ALA A 210 -9.93 49.86 24.80
N PHE A 211 -9.73 50.73 25.80
CA PHE A 211 -8.89 50.46 26.97
C PHE A 211 -9.70 50.44 28.29
N TYR A 212 -10.08 49.24 28.75
CA TYR A 212 -10.67 49.04 30.09
C TYR A 212 -10.02 47.89 30.86
N PHE A 213 -10.24 47.87 32.17
CA PHE A 213 -9.89 46.74 33.02
C PHE A 213 -10.96 45.64 32.89
N ASP A 214 -10.69 44.64 32.05
CA ASP A 214 -11.61 43.54 31.81
C ASP A 214 -11.77 42.63 33.05
N PRO A 215 -12.99 42.16 33.40
CA PRO A 215 -13.22 41.28 34.55
C PRO A 215 -12.45 39.94 34.55
N LEU A 216 -11.89 39.51 33.41
CA LEU A 216 -11.00 38.35 33.31
C LEU A 216 -9.56 38.63 33.80
N ILE A 217 -9.20 39.91 33.99
CA ILE A 217 -7.89 40.32 34.52
C ILE A 217 -7.94 40.26 36.05
N ASN A 218 -6.96 39.60 36.66
CA ASN A 218 -6.84 39.56 38.11
C ASN A 218 -6.55 40.97 38.67
N PRO A 219 -7.31 41.45 39.68
CA PRO A 219 -7.09 42.78 40.25
C PRO A 219 -5.71 42.89 40.91
N ILE A 220 -5.03 44.00 40.66
CA ILE A 220 -3.71 44.28 41.24
C ILE A 220 -3.92 44.65 42.71
N SER A 221 -3.47 43.78 43.62
CA SER A 221 -3.47 44.05 45.06
C SER A 221 -2.23 44.85 45.43
N LEU A 222 -2.41 46.11 45.84
CA LEU A 222 -1.32 46.96 46.34
C LEU A 222 -0.79 46.41 47.68
N LEU A 223 0.39 45.79 47.64
CA LEU A 223 1.24 45.60 48.82
C LEU A 223 2.14 46.83 48.92
N SER A 224 1.78 47.78 49.79
CA SER A 224 2.47 49.05 50.01
C SER A 224 3.88 48.85 50.56
N ARG A 225 4.83 48.64 49.64
CA ARG A 225 6.27 48.64 49.91
C ARG A 225 6.96 49.93 49.44
N GLU A 226 6.26 50.76 48.66
CA GLU A 226 6.79 52.01 48.12
C GLU A 226 7.05 53.04 49.22
N ASP A 227 6.11 53.23 50.16
CA ASP A 227 6.29 54.10 51.35
C ASP A 227 7.54 53.74 52.18
N SER A 228 7.98 52.47 52.13
CA SER A 228 9.18 51.99 52.84
C SER A 228 10.50 52.17 52.07
N ILE A 229 10.43 52.54 50.79
CA ILE A 229 11.59 52.71 49.88
C ILE A 229 11.78 54.18 49.52
N PHE A 230 10.69 54.90 49.27
CA PHE A 230 10.69 56.30 48.80
C PHE A 230 10.31 57.30 49.90
N GLY A 231 9.88 56.81 51.08
CA GLY A 231 9.35 57.66 52.15
C GLY A 231 7.92 58.15 51.87
N PRO A 232 7.33 58.94 52.79
CA PRO A 232 6.08 59.64 52.50
C PRO A 232 6.31 60.69 51.40
N ASN A 233 5.44 60.71 50.38
CA ASN A 233 5.52 61.65 49.27
C ASN A 233 5.60 63.12 49.77
N GLY A 234 6.58 63.88 49.25
CA GLY A 234 6.73 65.32 49.50
C GLY A 234 7.61 65.70 50.70
N ALA A 235 8.75 65.01 50.92
CA ALA A 235 9.64 65.29 52.04
C ALA A 235 10.79 66.29 51.76
N ASP A 236 11.28 66.42 50.52
CA ASP A 236 12.49 67.23 50.19
C ASP A 236 12.56 67.69 48.69
N ASP A 237 11.47 68.15 48.04
CA ASP A 237 11.48 68.57 46.62
C ASP A 237 10.52 69.74 46.29
N ASP A 238 10.59 70.86 47.03
CA ASP A 238 9.81 72.09 46.74
C ASP A 238 10.50 73.06 45.73
N ASP A 239 11.70 72.71 45.21
CA ASP A 239 12.56 73.61 44.41
C ASP A 239 12.50 73.37 42.87
N PHE A 240 11.65 72.45 42.36
CA PHE A 240 11.61 72.08 40.94
C PHE A 240 10.25 72.34 40.25
N GLU A 241 10.18 73.40 39.44
CA GLU A 241 9.04 73.71 38.58
C GLU A 241 9.31 73.32 37.10
N LEU A 242 8.28 72.80 36.42
CA LEU A 242 8.35 72.51 34.98
C LEU A 242 8.11 73.80 34.15
N PRO A 243 8.79 73.98 33.00
CA PRO A 243 8.56 75.14 32.14
C PRO A 243 7.12 75.23 31.61
N GLU A 244 6.58 76.44 31.44
CA GLU A 244 5.20 76.67 30.97
C GLU A 244 4.88 76.06 29.59
N ASP A 245 5.90 75.85 28.74
CA ASP A 245 5.76 75.21 27.41
C ASP A 245 5.79 73.65 27.49
N PHE A 246 5.93 73.05 28.67
CA PHE A 246 6.13 71.61 28.86
C PHE A 246 4.80 70.84 29.04
N ASN A 247 4.11 70.59 27.93
CA ASN A 247 2.88 69.80 27.93
C ASN A 247 3.14 68.29 27.64
N PRO A 248 2.24 67.38 28.08
CA PRO A 248 2.32 65.96 27.73
C PRO A 248 2.20 65.71 26.22
N PHE A 249 3.11 64.93 25.65
CA PHE A 249 2.96 64.41 24.29
C PHE A 249 1.95 63.24 24.26
N PRO A 250 0.90 63.22 23.41
CA PRO A 250 0.29 64.30 22.63
C PRO A 250 -1.08 64.73 23.21
N GLU A 251 -1.15 65.93 23.81
CA GLU A 251 -2.38 66.44 24.44
C GLU A 251 -3.54 66.73 23.45
N ASP A 252 -3.24 67.15 22.22
CA ASP A 252 -4.25 67.49 21.18
C ASP A 252 -5.08 66.30 20.66
N LYS A 253 -4.95 65.10 21.22
CA LYS A 253 -5.54 63.86 20.68
C LYS A 253 -6.13 62.97 21.76
N ASP A 254 -7.36 62.53 21.51
CA ASP A 254 -8.00 61.48 22.31
C ASP A 254 -7.19 60.17 22.30
N LEU A 255 -7.26 59.45 23.42
CA LEU A 255 -6.52 58.20 23.65
C LEU A 255 -6.95 57.07 22.69
N GLU A 256 -8.19 57.10 22.25
CA GLU A 256 -8.82 56.09 21.41
C GLU A 256 -9.79 56.71 20.40
N ASN A 257 -10.21 55.91 19.43
CA ASN A 257 -11.27 56.21 18.48
C ASN A 257 -12.09 54.94 18.21
N ASP A 258 -13.23 55.09 17.53
CA ASP A 258 -14.17 54.01 17.20
C ASP A 258 -13.52 52.77 16.54
N LEU A 259 -12.38 52.95 15.85
CA LEU A 259 -11.64 51.90 15.15
C LEU A 259 -10.45 51.33 15.94
N THR A 260 -10.19 51.82 17.15
CA THR A 260 -9.01 51.44 17.95
C THR A 260 -9.13 50.01 18.47
N ALA A 261 -10.29 49.63 19.01
CA ALA A 261 -10.56 48.26 19.45
C ALA A 261 -10.41 47.24 18.29
N ASP A 262 -11.00 47.55 17.13
CA ASP A 262 -10.90 46.73 15.92
C ASP A 262 -9.46 46.64 15.38
N GLY A 263 -8.70 47.73 15.42
CA GLY A 263 -7.28 47.75 15.06
C GLY A 263 -6.45 46.81 15.94
N ILE A 264 -6.70 46.80 17.25
CA ILE A 264 -6.07 45.90 18.21
C ILE A 264 -6.51 44.44 17.98
N ALA A 265 -7.79 44.21 17.68
CA ALA A 265 -8.31 42.88 17.36
C ALA A 265 -7.69 42.30 16.07
N LEU A 266 -7.53 43.13 15.03
CA LEU A 266 -6.86 42.77 13.77
C LEU A 266 -5.36 42.47 13.97
N TRP A 267 -4.70 43.15 14.91
CA TRP A 267 -3.30 42.85 15.25
C TRP A 267 -3.10 41.42 15.75
N TRP A 268 -4.10 40.81 16.38
CA TRP A 268 -4.07 39.42 16.84
C TRP A 268 -4.80 38.44 15.91
N ALA A 269 -5.27 38.88 14.75
CA ALA A 269 -5.93 38.02 13.77
C ALA A 269 -4.97 37.02 13.10
N SER A 270 -5.55 35.97 12.52
CA SER A 270 -4.81 35.00 11.71
C SER A 270 -4.32 35.62 10.39
N GLU A 271 -3.32 34.99 9.77
CA GLU A 271 -3.01 35.26 8.35
C GLU A 271 -4.20 34.75 7.52
N PRO A 272 -4.76 35.52 6.56
CA PRO A 272 -4.23 36.75 5.94
C PRO A 272 -4.56 38.08 6.67
N TYR A 273 -5.54 38.09 7.57
CA TYR A 273 -6.18 39.30 8.11
C TYR A 273 -5.27 40.25 8.90
N ARG A 274 -4.14 39.77 9.44
CA ARG A 274 -3.16 40.61 10.16
C ARG A 274 -2.43 41.63 9.27
N ARG A 275 -2.51 41.53 7.94
CA ARG A 275 -1.75 42.40 7.01
C ARG A 275 -2.64 43.43 6.34
N ARG A 276 -2.16 44.68 6.30
CA ARG A 276 -2.79 45.77 5.53
C ARG A 276 -2.60 45.64 4.00
N SER A 277 -1.63 44.85 3.54
CA SER A 277 -1.35 44.65 2.11
C SER A 277 -0.75 43.27 1.82
N GLY A 278 -0.94 42.79 0.59
CA GLY A 278 -0.47 41.48 0.15
C GLY A 278 -0.64 41.27 -1.36
N CYS A 279 -0.14 40.12 -1.85
CA CYS A 279 -0.26 39.75 -3.26
C CYS A 279 -1.54 38.95 -3.51
N MET A 280 -2.24 39.23 -4.62
CA MET A 280 -3.33 38.36 -5.09
C MET A 280 -2.83 36.92 -5.31
N ARG A 281 -3.64 35.95 -4.89
CA ARG A 281 -3.34 34.52 -5.06
C ARG A 281 -4.32 33.90 -6.05
N ARG A 282 -4.02 32.68 -6.52
CA ARG A 282 -5.01 31.93 -7.29
C ARG A 282 -6.04 31.33 -6.34
N ALA A 283 -7.33 31.34 -6.68
CA ALA A 283 -8.38 30.79 -5.82
C ALA A 283 -8.07 29.36 -5.34
N GLN A 284 -7.62 28.49 -6.25
CA GLN A 284 -7.21 27.12 -5.93
C GLN A 284 -6.01 27.00 -4.97
N ASP A 285 -5.18 28.03 -4.78
CA ASP A 285 -4.03 27.99 -3.86
C ASP A 285 -4.41 28.29 -2.40
N ILE A 286 -5.64 28.74 -2.13
CA ILE A 286 -6.11 29.16 -0.81
C ILE A 286 -6.77 27.98 -0.06
N PRO A 287 -6.23 27.52 1.10
CA PRO A 287 -6.78 26.39 1.85
C PRO A 287 -7.52 26.80 3.13
N LEU A 288 -8.47 25.96 3.53
CA LEU A 288 -9.11 26.03 4.84
C LEU A 288 -8.27 25.29 5.88
N ASN A 289 -8.02 25.92 7.02
CA ASN A 289 -7.07 25.43 8.02
C ASN A 289 -7.65 24.41 9.02
N TRP A 290 -8.96 24.10 8.96
CA TRP A 290 -9.70 23.25 9.92
C TRP A 290 -9.11 21.85 10.20
N CYS A 291 -8.22 21.36 9.33
CA CYS A 291 -7.54 20.06 9.47
C CYS A 291 -6.28 20.11 10.34
N LEU A 292 -5.78 21.32 10.63
CA LEU A 292 -4.56 21.58 11.39
C LEU A 292 -4.83 21.78 12.89
N GLU A 293 -6.11 21.90 13.28
CA GLU A 293 -6.57 21.87 14.66
C GLU A 293 -6.76 20.43 15.18
N HIS A 294 -6.76 20.28 16.50
CA HIS A 294 -7.26 19.05 17.13
C HIS A 294 -8.75 18.85 16.83
N CYS A 295 -9.14 17.60 16.57
CA CYS A 295 -10.53 17.24 16.34
C CYS A 295 -11.33 17.33 17.67
N PRO A 296 -12.49 18.02 17.71
CA PRO A 296 -13.31 18.13 18.94
C PRO A 296 -13.69 16.76 19.53
N LEU A 297 -13.68 16.64 20.86
CA LEU A 297 -13.83 15.36 21.56
C LEU A 297 -15.13 14.60 21.21
N ASN A 298 -16.25 15.33 21.10
CA ASN A 298 -17.58 14.76 20.84
C ASN A 298 -17.84 14.40 19.36
N THR A 299 -16.81 14.42 18.50
CA THR A 299 -16.94 14.06 17.08
C THR A 299 -17.07 12.55 16.85
N PRO A 300 -17.88 12.08 15.89
CA PRO A 300 -17.94 10.66 15.51
C PRO A 300 -16.60 10.12 14.99
N VAL A 301 -16.32 8.83 15.24
CA VAL A 301 -15.09 8.12 14.78
C VAL A 301 -14.78 8.39 13.29
N LYS A 302 -15.82 8.37 12.45
CA LYS A 302 -15.75 8.65 11.01
C LYS A 302 -15.11 10.00 10.67
N VAL A 303 -15.37 11.03 11.47
CA VAL A 303 -14.81 12.39 11.30
C VAL A 303 -13.38 12.42 11.83
N ARG A 304 -13.11 11.84 13.01
CA ARG A 304 -11.76 11.74 13.61
C ARG A 304 -10.75 11.07 12.69
N VAL A 305 -11.15 9.97 12.03
CA VAL A 305 -10.31 9.27 11.03
C VAL A 305 -10.06 10.13 9.79
N SER A 306 -11.03 10.96 9.37
CA SER A 306 -10.84 11.88 8.24
C SER A 306 -9.89 13.02 8.57
N TYR A 307 -9.97 13.61 9.77
CA TYR A 307 -8.96 14.55 10.31
C TYR A 307 -7.54 13.95 10.21
N GLN A 308 -7.33 12.76 10.77
CA GLN A 308 -6.02 12.07 10.75
C GLN A 308 -5.49 11.83 9.33
N LYS A 309 -6.35 11.52 8.36
CA LYS A 309 -5.95 11.30 6.95
C LYS A 309 -5.62 12.59 6.22
N LEU A 310 -6.40 13.65 6.41
CA LEU A 310 -6.14 14.95 5.80
C LEU A 310 -4.82 15.53 6.35
N LEU A 311 -4.59 15.38 7.66
CA LEU A 311 -3.33 15.72 8.31
C LEU A 311 -2.16 14.84 7.82
N LYS A 312 -2.39 13.54 7.56
CA LYS A 312 -1.40 12.66 6.91
C LYS A 312 -1.03 13.17 5.51
N CYS A 313 -2.00 13.60 4.71
CA CYS A 313 -1.76 14.20 3.40
C CYS A 313 -0.97 15.51 3.49
N TYR A 314 -1.31 16.39 4.44
CA TYR A 314 -0.56 17.62 4.72
C TYR A 314 0.91 17.32 5.07
N VAL A 315 1.16 16.46 6.05
CA VAL A 315 2.52 16.09 6.49
C VAL A 315 3.31 15.40 5.37
N LEU A 316 2.67 14.56 4.54
CA LEU A 316 3.34 13.96 3.38
C LEU A 316 3.76 15.02 2.35
N ASN A 317 2.86 15.93 1.98
CA ASN A 317 3.16 17.03 1.07
C ASN A 317 4.34 17.84 1.60
N GLU A 318 4.26 18.31 2.85
CA GLU A 318 5.31 19.09 3.50
C GLU A 318 6.65 18.33 3.62
N SER A 319 6.64 17.01 3.81
CA SER A 319 7.86 16.19 3.91
C SER A 319 8.49 15.86 2.55
N CYS A 320 7.71 15.93 1.47
CA CYS A 320 8.15 15.62 0.11
C CYS A 320 8.37 16.88 -0.76
N THR A 321 8.05 18.07 -0.25
CA THR A 321 8.35 19.34 -0.92
C THR A 321 9.85 19.49 -1.14
N ARG A 322 10.23 19.72 -2.39
CA ARG A 322 11.58 20.08 -2.82
C ARG A 322 11.56 21.52 -3.35
N PRO A 323 12.65 22.29 -3.23
CA PRO A 323 12.72 23.61 -3.85
C PRO A 323 12.47 23.51 -5.36
N GLU A 324 11.71 24.46 -5.91
CA GLU A 324 11.39 24.46 -7.33
C GLU A 324 12.67 24.66 -8.16
N LYS A 325 12.92 23.76 -9.12
CA LYS A 325 14.05 23.92 -10.04
C LYS A 325 13.77 25.08 -10.99
N ALA A 326 14.73 26.02 -11.08
CA ALA A 326 14.67 27.08 -12.08
C ALA A 326 14.59 26.47 -13.49
N MET A 327 13.53 26.81 -14.23
CA MET A 327 13.27 26.32 -15.59
C MET A 327 12.86 27.49 -16.48
N ALA A 328 13.19 27.40 -17.78
CA ALA A 328 12.76 28.39 -18.75
C ALA A 328 11.22 28.48 -18.82
N LYS A 329 10.67 29.67 -18.59
CA LYS A 329 9.22 29.93 -18.56
C LYS A 329 8.60 29.78 -19.97
N LYS A 330 8.01 28.61 -20.25
CA LYS A 330 7.28 28.32 -21.50
C LYS A 330 5.77 28.52 -21.29
N SER A 331 5.18 29.52 -21.92
CA SER A 331 3.73 29.75 -21.93
C SER A 331 3.12 29.22 -23.22
N LEU A 332 2.34 28.13 -23.12
CA LEU A 332 1.66 27.49 -24.26
C LEU A 332 0.72 28.48 -24.96
N PHE A 333 -0.10 29.22 -24.21
CA PHE A 333 -1.09 30.13 -24.79
C PHE A 333 -0.47 31.37 -25.44
N ARG A 334 0.67 31.87 -24.92
CA ARG A 334 1.43 32.92 -25.63
C ARG A 334 1.97 32.39 -26.96
N GLN A 335 2.45 31.14 -27.02
CA GLN A 335 2.93 30.52 -28.26
C GLN A 335 1.78 30.28 -29.26
N LEU A 336 0.64 29.75 -28.81
CA LEU A 336 -0.53 29.51 -29.68
C LEU A 336 -1.11 30.83 -30.22
N LYS A 337 -1.25 31.87 -29.39
CA LYS A 337 -1.79 33.18 -29.79
C LYS A 337 -0.92 33.94 -30.82
N VAL A 338 0.38 33.63 -30.92
CA VAL A 338 1.27 34.17 -31.96
C VAL A 338 1.02 33.51 -33.32
N THR A 339 0.35 32.35 -33.38
CA THR A 339 0.05 31.68 -34.65
C THR A 339 -1.27 32.16 -35.26
N ASN A 340 -1.31 32.28 -36.59
CA ASN A 340 -2.51 32.66 -37.36
C ASN A 340 -3.70 31.67 -37.21
N PHE A 341 -3.48 30.53 -36.55
CA PHE A 341 -4.48 29.49 -36.34
C PHE A 341 -5.36 29.71 -35.10
N PHE A 342 -5.02 30.67 -34.23
CA PHE A 342 -5.78 30.96 -33.01
C PHE A 342 -6.22 32.42 -32.94
N GLN A 343 -7.45 32.63 -32.49
CA GLN A 343 -8.04 33.95 -32.26
C GLN A 343 -8.51 34.08 -30.81
N THR A 344 -8.63 35.33 -30.33
CA THR A 344 -9.12 35.63 -28.97
C THR A 344 -10.51 36.25 -29.05
N THR A 345 -11.44 35.79 -28.22
CA THR A 345 -12.75 36.44 -28.00
C THR A 345 -13.13 36.32 -26.51
N LYS A 346 -14.27 36.88 -26.11
CA LYS A 346 -14.97 36.50 -24.87
C LYS A 346 -16.13 35.58 -25.23
N LEU A 347 -16.36 34.53 -24.43
CA LEU A 347 -17.46 33.57 -24.61
C LEU A 347 -17.85 32.97 -23.26
N ASP A 348 -19.09 32.50 -23.21
CA ASP A 348 -19.62 31.68 -22.11
C ASP A 348 -19.20 30.18 -22.23
N TRP A 349 -19.46 29.42 -21.18
CA TRP A 349 -18.61 28.33 -20.68
C TRP A 349 -18.73 26.98 -21.43
N LEU A 350 -19.74 26.78 -22.27
CA LEU A 350 -20.21 25.43 -22.66
C LEU A 350 -19.49 24.73 -23.84
N GLN A 351 -18.67 25.43 -24.64
CA GLN A 351 -18.20 24.90 -25.94
C GLN A 351 -17.29 23.65 -25.87
N VAL A 352 -16.52 23.48 -24.79
CA VAL A 352 -15.46 22.46 -24.69
C VAL A 352 -16.02 21.02 -24.70
N CYS A 353 -17.18 20.79 -24.09
CA CYS A 353 -17.81 19.46 -24.04
C CYS A 353 -18.18 18.96 -25.45
N ARG A 354 -18.81 19.82 -26.26
CA ARG A 354 -19.18 19.53 -27.65
C ARG A 354 -17.95 19.26 -28.52
N GLN A 355 -16.85 19.99 -28.31
CA GLN A 355 -15.58 19.77 -29.02
C GLN A 355 -14.98 18.39 -28.65
N GLY A 356 -14.92 18.06 -27.36
CA GLY A 356 -14.42 16.77 -26.88
C GLY A 356 -15.20 15.58 -27.44
N TYR A 357 -16.54 15.62 -27.37
CA TYR A 357 -17.43 14.62 -27.97
C TYR A 357 -17.13 14.40 -29.46
N ASN A 358 -17.09 15.49 -30.24
CA ASN A 358 -16.83 15.41 -31.69
C ASN A 358 -15.45 14.81 -32.02
N MET A 359 -14.41 15.12 -31.25
CA MET A 359 -13.06 14.55 -31.47
C MET A 359 -13.01 13.05 -31.16
N LEU A 360 -13.64 12.61 -30.07
CA LEU A 360 -13.69 11.19 -29.70
C LEU A 360 -14.52 10.38 -30.72
N ASN A 361 -15.67 10.90 -31.14
CA ASN A 361 -16.50 10.26 -32.16
C ASN A 361 -15.77 10.20 -33.52
N LEU A 362 -15.05 11.27 -33.92
CA LEU A 362 -14.14 11.23 -35.07
C LEU A 362 -13.06 10.15 -34.96
N LEU A 363 -12.56 9.84 -33.76
CA LEU A 363 -11.53 8.79 -33.55
C LEU A 363 -12.13 7.38 -33.68
N ILE A 364 -13.36 7.17 -33.20
CA ILE A 364 -14.13 5.92 -33.36
C ILE A 364 -14.34 5.64 -34.86
N HIS A 365 -14.89 6.62 -35.59
CA HIS A 365 -15.07 6.51 -37.04
C HIS A 365 -13.75 6.38 -37.81
N ARG A 366 -12.67 7.07 -37.41
CA ARG A 366 -11.35 6.96 -38.08
C ARG A 366 -10.72 5.57 -37.92
N LYS A 367 -11.16 4.79 -36.93
CA LYS A 367 -10.81 3.38 -36.73
C LYS A 367 -11.84 2.39 -37.31
N ASN A 368 -12.87 2.88 -38.00
CA ASN A 368 -13.98 2.09 -38.56
C ASN A 368 -14.75 1.27 -37.50
N LEU A 369 -14.86 1.77 -36.26
CA LEU A 369 -15.51 1.08 -35.14
C LEU A 369 -17.04 1.35 -35.11
N ASN A 370 -17.72 1.10 -36.22
CA ASN A 370 -19.13 1.47 -36.44
C ASN A 370 -20.14 0.72 -35.54
N TYR A 371 -19.67 -0.27 -34.76
CA TYR A 371 -20.46 -1.02 -33.79
C TYR A 371 -20.44 -0.40 -32.38
N LEU A 372 -19.78 0.75 -32.19
CA LEU A 372 -19.75 1.51 -30.94
C LEU A 372 -20.45 2.85 -31.12
N HIS A 373 -21.38 3.17 -30.22
CA HIS A 373 -21.97 4.50 -30.05
C HIS A 373 -21.32 5.20 -28.85
N LEU A 374 -21.05 6.50 -29.02
CA LEU A 374 -20.70 7.40 -27.93
C LEU A 374 -21.89 8.33 -27.75
N ASP A 375 -22.52 8.27 -26.57
CA ASP A 375 -23.63 9.16 -26.21
C ASP A 375 -23.13 10.53 -25.70
N TYR A 376 -24.02 11.50 -25.50
CA TYR A 376 -23.62 12.87 -25.14
C TYR A 376 -23.09 12.96 -23.70
N ASN A 377 -23.49 12.03 -22.82
CA ASN A 377 -22.91 11.85 -21.48
C ASN A 377 -21.57 11.08 -21.48
N MET A 378 -21.01 10.81 -22.66
CA MET A 378 -19.68 10.22 -22.90
C MET A 378 -19.56 8.73 -22.50
N ASN A 379 -20.67 8.00 -22.40
CA ASN A 379 -20.65 6.54 -22.28
C ASN A 379 -20.44 5.90 -23.66
N LEU A 380 -19.58 4.87 -23.70
CA LEU A 380 -19.29 4.10 -24.91
C LEU A 380 -20.07 2.78 -24.88
N LYS A 381 -21.15 2.69 -25.66
CA LYS A 381 -22.11 1.57 -25.69
C LYS A 381 -21.95 0.75 -27.00
N PRO A 382 -22.05 -0.58 -26.99
CA PRO A 382 -22.10 -1.38 -28.21
C PRO A 382 -23.49 -1.35 -28.86
N ASN A 383 -23.55 -1.24 -30.19
CA ASN A 383 -24.79 -1.12 -30.98
C ASN A 383 -25.62 -2.42 -31.08
N ALA A 384 -25.27 -3.48 -30.34
CA ALA A 384 -25.90 -4.79 -30.44
C ALA A 384 -26.45 -5.27 -29.09
N ASN A 385 -27.79 -5.32 -29.01
CA ASN A 385 -28.64 -6.09 -28.08
C ASN A 385 -27.97 -6.66 -26.81
N ASN A 386 -27.55 -5.77 -25.90
CA ASN A 386 -27.39 -6.11 -24.50
C ASN A 386 -27.95 -4.95 -23.65
N LYS A 387 -29.13 -5.17 -23.04
CA LYS A 387 -29.65 -4.32 -21.96
C LYS A 387 -28.86 -4.59 -20.67
N GLY A 388 -27.56 -4.28 -20.70
CA GLY A 388 -26.75 -4.21 -19.49
C GLY A 388 -27.15 -2.97 -18.71
N ALA A 389 -27.58 -3.16 -17.45
CA ALA A 389 -28.06 -2.07 -16.61
C ALA A 389 -27.01 -0.96 -16.46
N CYS A 390 -27.29 0.22 -17.01
CA CYS A 390 -26.53 1.45 -16.76
C CYS A 390 -27.03 2.09 -15.45
N ILE A 391 -26.09 2.53 -14.60
CA ILE A 391 -26.38 3.14 -13.29
C ILE A 391 -26.11 4.66 -13.39
N PRO A 392 -27.12 5.54 -13.27
CA PRO A 392 -26.96 7.00 -13.38
C PRO A 392 -26.76 7.73 -12.02
N ALA A 393 -25.96 8.82 -12.00
CA ALA A 393 -25.76 9.81 -10.91
C ALA A 393 -24.70 10.89 -11.30
N CYS A 394 -24.43 12.05 -10.66
CA CYS A 394 -25.16 13.02 -9.81
C CYS A 394 -24.34 14.35 -9.64
N ARG A 395 -24.83 15.54 -10.05
CA ARG A 395 -24.33 16.86 -9.58
C ARG A 395 -24.86 17.13 -8.13
N CYS A 396 -24.93 18.34 -7.53
CA CYS A 396 -24.43 19.70 -7.84
C CYS A 396 -22.89 19.80 -7.73
N VAL A 397 -22.27 20.96 -7.93
CA VAL A 397 -20.79 21.15 -7.91
C VAL A 397 -20.11 20.57 -6.65
N ALA A 398 -20.69 20.76 -5.45
CA ALA A 398 -20.21 20.13 -4.21
C ALA A 398 -20.29 18.60 -4.23
N ILE A 399 -21.43 18.05 -4.64
CA ILE A 399 -21.72 16.61 -4.65
C ILE A 399 -20.90 15.91 -5.74
N HIS A 400 -20.76 16.52 -6.93
CA HIS A 400 -19.86 16.08 -8.01
C HIS A 400 -18.48 15.76 -7.44
N PHE A 401 -17.79 16.77 -6.89
CA PHE A 401 -16.41 16.64 -6.47
C PHE A 401 -16.25 15.68 -5.27
N ALA A 402 -17.27 15.51 -4.44
CA ALA A 402 -17.30 14.49 -3.41
C ALA A 402 -17.53 13.05 -3.94
N HIS A 403 -18.19 12.88 -5.10
CA HIS A 403 -18.65 11.56 -5.59
C HIS A 403 -18.13 11.12 -6.96
N ILE A 404 -17.25 11.88 -7.65
CA ILE A 404 -16.69 11.57 -8.99
C ILE A 404 -16.39 10.09 -9.22
N GLY A 405 -15.84 9.38 -8.23
CA GLY A 405 -15.59 7.94 -8.33
C GLY A 405 -16.82 7.11 -8.70
N ALA A 406 -17.98 7.39 -8.09
CA ALA A 406 -19.25 6.73 -8.40
C ALA A 406 -19.86 7.21 -9.73
N LEU A 407 -19.75 8.50 -10.03
CA LEU A 407 -20.40 9.10 -11.22
C LEU A 407 -19.68 8.76 -12.53
N THR A 408 -18.36 8.64 -12.51
CA THR A 408 -17.54 8.56 -13.74
C THR A 408 -16.86 7.22 -13.97
N GLY A 409 -16.68 6.39 -12.93
CA GLY A 409 -15.92 5.15 -13.04
C GLY A 409 -14.43 5.31 -13.37
N MET A 410 -13.85 6.52 -13.39
CA MET A 410 -12.46 6.77 -13.83
C MET A 410 -11.39 5.93 -13.10
N TYR A 411 -11.68 5.50 -11.87
CA TYR A 411 -10.80 4.64 -11.08
C TYR A 411 -10.51 3.28 -11.75
N ARG A 412 -11.40 2.81 -12.65
CA ARG A 412 -11.21 1.58 -13.44
C ARG A 412 -10.04 1.68 -14.41
N TYR A 413 -9.83 2.87 -14.99
CA TYR A 413 -8.73 3.14 -15.94
C TYR A 413 -7.46 3.62 -15.23
N LYS A 414 -7.59 4.31 -14.09
CA LYS A 414 -6.44 4.78 -13.30
C LYS A 414 -6.68 4.69 -11.80
N TYR A 415 -6.41 3.53 -11.21
CA TYR A 415 -6.71 3.26 -9.80
C TYR A 415 -6.05 4.22 -8.79
N LYS A 416 -4.92 4.87 -9.13
CA LYS A 416 -4.29 5.88 -8.26
C LYS A 416 -5.20 7.08 -7.93
N LEU A 417 -6.23 7.33 -8.75
CA LEU A 417 -7.31 8.31 -8.51
C LEU A 417 -8.11 8.03 -7.22
N MET A 418 -8.05 6.81 -6.67
CA MET A 418 -8.61 6.49 -5.35
C MET A 418 -7.98 7.29 -4.21
N CYS A 419 -6.82 7.93 -4.40
CA CYS A 419 -6.31 8.91 -3.43
C CYS A 419 -7.19 10.16 -3.37
N GLN A 420 -7.54 10.74 -4.52
CA GLN A 420 -8.43 11.89 -4.63
C GLN A 420 -9.84 11.58 -4.11
N VAL A 421 -10.43 10.45 -4.52
CA VAL A 421 -11.79 10.05 -4.08
C VAL A 421 -11.86 9.83 -2.57
N ARG A 422 -10.79 9.30 -1.95
CA ARG A 422 -10.72 9.21 -0.48
C ARG A 422 -10.59 10.58 0.16
N MET A 423 -9.73 11.46 -0.38
CA MET A 423 -9.53 12.81 0.12
C MET A 423 -10.80 13.68 0.06
N THR A 424 -11.56 13.65 -1.04
CA THR A 424 -12.82 14.41 -1.13
C THR A 424 -13.92 13.83 -0.24
N LYS A 425 -13.93 12.51 0.00
CA LYS A 425 -14.79 11.88 1.01
C LYS A 425 -14.40 12.29 2.44
N ASP A 426 -13.12 12.36 2.74
CA ASP A 426 -12.63 12.81 4.06
C ASP A 426 -12.93 14.30 4.28
N LEU A 427 -12.76 15.16 3.26
CA LEU A 427 -13.22 16.55 3.27
C LEU A 427 -14.74 16.66 3.46
N LYS A 428 -15.54 15.83 2.76
CA LYS A 428 -17.00 15.78 2.95
C LYS A 428 -17.36 15.52 4.42
N HIS A 429 -16.68 14.61 5.10
CA HIS A 429 -16.96 14.31 6.51
C HIS A 429 -16.66 15.50 7.44
N LEU A 430 -15.54 16.20 7.20
CA LEU A 430 -15.15 17.41 7.94
C LEU A 430 -16.19 18.53 7.76
N ILE A 431 -16.49 18.87 6.51
CA ILE A 431 -17.38 19.97 6.15
C ILE A 431 -18.80 19.69 6.67
N TYR A 432 -19.35 18.50 6.42
CA TYR A 432 -20.70 18.15 6.88
C TYR A 432 -20.82 18.11 8.41
N TYR A 433 -19.76 17.73 9.13
CA TYR A 433 -19.80 17.78 10.60
C TYR A 433 -19.90 19.23 11.10
N ARG A 434 -19.01 20.12 10.63
CA ARG A 434 -19.02 21.54 11.05
C ARG A 434 -20.28 22.29 10.56
N PHE A 435 -20.78 21.99 9.36
CA PHE A 435 -21.94 22.66 8.75
C PHE A 435 -23.28 22.23 9.35
N ASN A 436 -23.46 20.93 9.63
CA ASN A 436 -24.70 20.39 10.22
C ASN A 436 -24.64 20.41 11.77
N THR A 437 -24.02 21.43 12.35
CA THR A 437 -23.98 21.69 13.81
C THR A 437 -24.90 22.87 14.13
N GLY A 438 -25.73 22.75 15.18
CA GLY A 438 -26.71 23.77 15.56
C GLY A 438 -28.13 23.44 15.06
N PRO A 439 -28.96 24.43 14.69
CA PRO A 439 -30.34 24.21 14.27
C PRO A 439 -30.47 23.62 12.85
N VAL A 440 -29.38 23.57 12.07
CA VAL A 440 -29.37 22.98 10.73
C VAL A 440 -29.39 21.46 10.84
N GLY A 441 -30.41 20.82 10.25
CA GLY A 441 -30.61 19.38 10.30
C GLY A 441 -29.52 18.55 9.62
N LYS A 442 -29.72 17.23 9.56
CA LYS A 442 -28.86 16.31 8.76
C LYS A 442 -29.12 16.40 7.26
N ASP A 443 -29.67 17.52 6.82
CA ASP A 443 -30.17 17.72 5.48
C ASP A 443 -29.04 17.87 4.45
N PRO A 444 -29.31 17.46 3.20
CA PRO A 444 -28.30 17.40 2.15
C PRO A 444 -27.86 18.77 1.59
N GLY A 445 -28.42 19.88 2.09
CA GLY A 445 -28.28 21.26 1.55
C GLY A 445 -26.91 21.93 1.71
N ASN A 446 -25.83 21.18 1.85
CA ASN A 446 -24.48 21.72 1.98
C ASN A 446 -23.85 22.00 0.61
N GLY A 447 -23.84 23.26 0.19
CA GLY A 447 -23.31 23.73 -1.10
C GLY A 447 -21.79 23.90 -1.16
N PHE A 448 -21.04 23.65 -0.08
CA PHE A 448 -19.65 24.08 0.05
C PHE A 448 -18.67 23.22 -0.77
N TRP A 449 -18.23 23.73 -1.93
CA TRP A 449 -17.57 22.92 -2.97
C TRP A 449 -16.08 23.15 -3.22
N ALA A 450 -15.51 24.32 -2.86
CA ALA A 450 -14.12 24.64 -3.23
C ALA A 450 -13.09 23.62 -2.73
N PRO A 451 -13.18 23.04 -1.50
CA PRO A 451 -12.21 22.03 -1.07
C PRO A 451 -12.20 20.77 -1.97
N GLY A 452 -13.37 20.34 -2.44
CA GLY A 452 -13.50 19.21 -3.36
C GLY A 452 -12.94 19.55 -4.74
N TRP A 453 -13.35 20.69 -5.29
CA TRP A 453 -12.90 21.23 -6.58
C TRP A 453 -11.37 21.31 -6.67
N ARG A 454 -10.71 21.86 -5.65
CA ARG A 454 -9.25 22.00 -5.57
C ARG A 454 -8.52 20.66 -5.68
N VAL A 455 -9.02 19.60 -5.05
CA VAL A 455 -8.45 18.25 -5.15
C VAL A 455 -8.46 17.76 -6.61
N TRP A 456 -9.53 18.04 -7.36
CA TRP A 456 -9.65 17.66 -8.77
C TRP A 456 -8.84 18.55 -9.71
N LEU A 457 -8.69 19.84 -9.43
CA LEU A 457 -7.77 20.71 -10.17
C LEU A 457 -6.31 20.31 -9.99
N PHE A 458 -5.87 19.99 -8.76
CA PHE A 458 -4.52 19.50 -8.54
C PHE A 458 -4.28 18.11 -9.15
N PHE A 459 -5.31 17.27 -9.25
CA PHE A 459 -5.27 16.06 -10.06
C PHE A 459 -5.12 16.38 -11.55
N MET A 460 -5.89 17.34 -12.09
CA MET A 460 -5.78 17.76 -13.49
C MET A 460 -4.38 18.30 -13.83
N ARG A 461 -3.80 19.14 -12.95
CA ARG A 461 -2.40 19.63 -13.07
C ARG A 461 -1.39 18.48 -13.26
N GLY A 462 -1.59 17.35 -12.58
CA GLY A 462 -0.74 16.16 -12.69
C GLY A 462 -1.07 15.23 -13.86
N ILE A 463 -2.34 15.12 -14.27
CA ILE A 463 -2.78 14.19 -15.32
C ILE A 463 -2.59 14.75 -16.73
N VAL A 464 -2.68 16.07 -16.91
CA VAL A 464 -2.52 16.77 -18.19
C VAL A 464 -1.24 16.37 -18.93
N PRO A 465 -0.01 16.46 -18.35
CA PRO A 465 1.20 16.08 -19.09
C PRO A 465 1.23 14.60 -19.48
N LEU A 466 0.65 13.72 -18.66
CA LEU A 466 0.56 12.28 -18.95
C LEU A 466 -0.39 11.99 -20.12
N LEU A 467 -1.58 12.57 -20.10
CA LEU A 467 -2.57 12.38 -21.17
C LEU A 467 -2.15 13.09 -22.46
N SER A 468 -1.72 14.35 -22.39
CA SER A 468 -1.42 15.15 -23.58
C SER A 468 -0.21 14.64 -24.35
N ASN A 469 0.95 14.56 -23.71
CA ASN A 469 2.21 14.23 -24.40
C ASN A 469 2.52 12.73 -24.37
N GLY A 470 2.02 12.01 -23.37
CA GLY A 470 2.16 10.55 -23.27
C GLY A 470 1.06 9.83 -24.04
N GLU A 471 -0.11 9.66 -23.43
CA GLU A 471 -1.11 8.68 -23.89
C GLU A 471 -1.81 9.10 -25.20
N LEU A 472 -2.40 10.30 -25.26
CA LEU A 472 -3.08 10.81 -26.47
C LEU A 472 -2.07 11.16 -27.57
N GLY A 473 -0.93 11.74 -27.21
CA GLY A 473 0.18 12.01 -28.15
C GLY A 473 0.62 10.74 -28.88
N ASN A 474 0.99 9.69 -28.13
CA ASN A 474 1.39 8.41 -28.71
C ASN A 474 0.24 7.69 -29.41
N LEU A 475 -1.00 7.82 -28.93
CA LEU A 475 -2.18 7.24 -29.58
C LEU A 475 -2.41 7.85 -30.97
N LEU A 476 -2.32 9.17 -31.08
CA LEU A 476 -2.49 9.90 -32.34
C LEU A 476 -1.33 9.66 -33.30
N ALA A 477 -0.08 9.77 -32.83
CA ALA A 477 1.10 9.42 -33.63
C ALA A 477 0.97 8.00 -34.21
N ARG A 478 0.67 7.01 -33.36
CA ARG A 478 0.44 5.62 -33.79
C ARG A 478 -0.75 5.42 -34.73
N GLN A 479 -1.73 6.32 -34.73
CA GLN A 479 -2.90 6.27 -35.61
C GLN A 479 -2.63 6.94 -36.98
N PHE A 480 -1.69 7.88 -37.06
CA PHE A 480 -1.32 8.57 -38.30
C PHE A 480 -0.05 8.02 -38.96
N GLU A 481 0.94 7.59 -38.17
CA GLU A 481 2.26 7.10 -38.61
C GLU A 481 2.35 5.57 -38.58
N GLY A 482 1.48 4.90 -37.82
CA GLY A 482 1.45 3.44 -37.67
C GLY A 482 2.25 2.91 -36.46
N ARG A 483 2.54 1.60 -36.45
CA ARG A 483 3.36 0.95 -35.41
C ARG A 483 4.69 0.49 -35.97
N ASN A 484 5.78 1.05 -35.46
CA ASN A 484 7.13 0.56 -35.77
C ASN A 484 7.38 -0.78 -35.07
N SER A 485 7.44 -1.87 -35.82
CA SER A 485 7.52 -3.24 -35.29
C SER A 485 8.92 -3.65 -34.80
N LYS A 486 9.97 -2.98 -35.27
CA LYS A 486 11.39 -3.32 -35.00
C LYS A 486 12.19 -2.23 -34.27
N SER A 487 11.64 -1.03 -34.04
CA SER A 487 12.44 0.12 -33.55
C SER A 487 12.76 0.11 -32.06
N VAL A 488 12.10 -0.73 -31.25
CA VAL A 488 12.32 -0.82 -29.81
C VAL A 488 12.70 -2.26 -29.45
N ALA A 489 13.91 -2.45 -28.96
CA ALA A 489 14.37 -3.72 -28.41
C ALA A 489 13.50 -4.12 -27.21
N LYS A 490 13.08 -5.39 -27.14
CA LYS A 490 12.21 -5.87 -26.06
C LYS A 490 13.07 -6.19 -24.84
N THR A 491 12.90 -5.44 -23.75
CA THR A 491 13.54 -5.72 -22.45
C THR A 491 13.24 -7.16 -21.98
N ILE A 492 14.25 -7.80 -21.38
CA ILE A 492 14.12 -9.16 -20.82
C ILE A 492 13.35 -9.06 -19.50
N THR A 493 12.12 -9.54 -19.50
CA THR A 493 11.27 -9.62 -18.30
C THR A 493 11.34 -11.03 -17.70
N LYS A 494 10.88 -11.20 -16.44
CA LYS A 494 10.89 -12.47 -15.68
C LYS A 494 10.48 -13.71 -16.51
N GLN A 495 9.46 -13.58 -17.36
CA GLN A 495 8.96 -14.67 -18.22
C GLN A 495 10.00 -15.20 -19.23
N ARG A 496 10.97 -14.39 -19.64
CA ARG A 496 11.94 -14.72 -20.70
C ARG A 496 13.36 -14.97 -20.22
N VAL A 497 13.65 -14.77 -18.93
CA VAL A 497 15.01 -14.90 -18.38
C VAL A 497 15.63 -16.26 -18.72
N GLU A 498 14.88 -17.35 -18.50
CA GLU A 498 15.39 -18.70 -18.76
C GLU A 498 15.58 -19.00 -20.25
N SER A 499 14.64 -18.57 -21.11
CA SER A 499 14.74 -18.75 -22.56
C SER A 499 15.85 -17.91 -23.20
N TYR A 500 16.14 -16.76 -22.59
CA TYR A 500 17.19 -15.86 -23.03
C TYR A 500 18.58 -16.36 -22.57
N TYR A 501 18.70 -16.87 -21.34
CA TYR A 501 19.90 -17.57 -20.87
C TYR A 501 20.24 -18.78 -21.75
N ASP A 502 19.26 -19.58 -22.14
CA ASP A 502 19.42 -20.75 -23.04
C ASP A 502 19.71 -20.33 -24.51
N LEU A 503 19.43 -19.08 -24.88
CA LEU A 503 19.84 -18.50 -26.17
C LEU A 503 21.28 -18.01 -26.12
N GLU A 504 21.67 -17.28 -25.07
CA GLU A 504 23.03 -16.78 -24.88
C GLU A 504 24.04 -17.91 -24.65
N LEU A 505 23.69 -18.94 -23.86
CA LEU A 505 24.53 -20.12 -23.64
C LEU A 505 24.82 -20.84 -24.97
N ARG A 506 23.81 -21.03 -25.83
CA ARG A 506 24.02 -21.63 -27.15
C ARG A 506 24.83 -20.74 -28.08
N ALA A 507 24.67 -19.42 -28.01
CA ALA A 507 25.44 -18.47 -28.81
C ALA A 507 26.92 -18.46 -28.40
N ALA A 508 27.21 -18.43 -27.10
CA ALA A 508 28.57 -18.48 -26.56
C ALA A 508 29.28 -19.78 -26.95
N VAL A 509 28.67 -20.94 -26.66
CA VAL A 509 29.28 -22.23 -27.01
C VAL A 509 29.44 -22.40 -28.52
N MET A 510 28.51 -21.86 -29.34
CA MET A 510 28.68 -21.82 -30.80
C MET A 510 29.88 -20.97 -31.23
N HIS A 511 30.17 -19.86 -30.56
CA HIS A 511 31.34 -19.04 -30.84
C HIS A 511 32.63 -19.84 -30.55
N ASP A 512 32.74 -20.37 -29.33
CA ASP A 512 33.91 -21.15 -28.89
C ASP A 512 34.20 -22.33 -29.83
N ILE A 513 33.18 -23.10 -30.20
CA ILE A 513 33.34 -24.25 -31.11
C ILE A 513 33.72 -23.82 -32.53
N LEU A 514 33.19 -22.70 -33.03
CA LEU A 514 33.54 -22.17 -34.35
C LEU A 514 34.97 -21.63 -34.39
N ASP A 515 35.53 -21.19 -33.27
CA ASP A 515 36.94 -20.78 -33.16
C ASP A 515 37.87 -22.00 -33.02
N MET A 516 37.45 -23.04 -32.29
CA MET A 516 38.23 -24.29 -32.13
C MET A 516 38.28 -25.17 -33.39
N MET A 517 37.33 -25.06 -34.31
CA MET A 517 37.30 -25.89 -35.53
C MET A 517 38.13 -25.29 -36.69
N PRO A 518 38.85 -26.11 -37.48
CA PRO A 518 39.44 -25.65 -38.73
C PRO A 518 38.36 -25.29 -39.76
N GLU A 519 38.65 -24.32 -40.63
CA GLU A 519 37.68 -23.65 -41.51
C GLU A 519 36.89 -24.60 -42.43
N SER A 520 37.50 -25.70 -42.86
CA SER A 520 36.89 -26.70 -43.74
C SER A 520 35.73 -27.51 -43.14
N ILE A 521 35.50 -27.44 -41.82
CA ILE A 521 34.51 -28.29 -41.12
C ILE A 521 33.34 -27.49 -40.51
N LYS A 522 33.45 -26.16 -40.43
CA LYS A 522 32.63 -25.31 -39.53
C LYS A 522 31.11 -25.41 -39.71
N GLN A 523 30.60 -25.46 -40.94
CA GLN A 523 29.15 -25.35 -41.19
C GLN A 523 28.36 -26.66 -40.99
N ASN A 524 28.98 -27.83 -41.21
CA ASN A 524 28.25 -29.10 -41.29
C ASN A 524 28.03 -29.81 -39.94
N LYS A 525 28.85 -29.52 -38.91
CA LYS A 525 28.79 -30.22 -37.61
C LYS A 525 28.16 -29.43 -36.46
N SER A 526 28.02 -28.11 -36.61
CA SER A 526 27.58 -27.22 -35.52
C SER A 526 26.21 -27.57 -34.91
N LYS A 527 25.21 -27.89 -35.75
CA LYS A 527 23.88 -28.34 -35.30
C LYS A 527 23.95 -29.64 -34.49
N THR A 528 24.76 -30.59 -34.92
CA THR A 528 24.95 -31.88 -34.22
C THR A 528 25.61 -31.68 -32.86
N ILE A 529 26.58 -30.77 -32.75
CA ILE A 529 27.24 -30.46 -31.47
C ILE A 529 26.25 -29.78 -30.50
N LEU A 530 25.37 -28.89 -30.97
CA LEU A 530 24.28 -28.33 -30.16
C LEU A 530 23.25 -29.39 -29.71
N GLN A 531 23.02 -30.44 -30.50
CA GLN A 531 22.21 -31.59 -30.09
C GLN A 531 22.91 -32.39 -28.98
N HIS A 532 24.20 -32.71 -29.14
CA HIS A 532 24.99 -33.37 -28.10
C HIS A 532 25.06 -32.55 -26.81
N LEU A 533 25.17 -31.23 -26.88
CA LEU A 533 25.09 -30.35 -25.72
C LEU A 533 23.71 -30.45 -25.05
N SER A 534 22.64 -30.36 -25.84
CA SER A 534 21.26 -30.47 -25.32
C SER A 534 20.98 -31.83 -24.68
N GLU A 535 21.60 -32.90 -25.19
CA GLU A 535 21.48 -34.25 -24.65
C GLU A 535 22.36 -34.47 -23.41
N ALA A 536 23.60 -33.98 -23.40
CA ALA A 536 24.45 -33.97 -22.20
C ALA A 536 23.77 -33.28 -21.00
N TRP A 537 23.02 -32.19 -21.26
CA TRP A 537 22.21 -31.53 -20.23
C TRP A 537 21.04 -32.40 -19.72
N ARG A 538 20.47 -33.27 -20.56
CA ARG A 538 19.42 -34.23 -20.18
C ARG A 538 20.00 -35.41 -19.41
N CYS A 539 21.09 -36.01 -19.90
CA CYS A 539 21.83 -37.08 -19.22
C CYS A 539 22.29 -36.62 -17.84
N TRP A 540 22.85 -35.40 -17.72
CA TRP A 540 23.18 -34.83 -16.41
C TRP A 540 21.92 -34.74 -15.53
N LYS A 541 20.80 -34.20 -16.02
CA LYS A 541 19.53 -34.11 -15.26
C LYS A 541 18.87 -35.45 -14.92
N ALA A 542 19.28 -36.54 -15.56
CA ALA A 542 18.82 -37.91 -15.31
C ALA A 542 19.83 -38.74 -14.50
N ASN A 543 21.04 -38.20 -14.26
CA ASN A 543 22.16 -38.87 -13.62
C ASN A 543 22.66 -40.14 -14.34
N SER A 544 22.78 -40.06 -15.67
CA SER A 544 23.35 -41.14 -16.50
C SER A 544 24.84 -40.89 -16.80
N ASP A 545 25.65 -41.96 -16.89
CA ASP A 545 27.13 -41.97 -16.95
C ASP A 545 27.79 -41.33 -18.21
N LEU A 546 27.08 -40.49 -18.95
CA LEU A 546 27.63 -39.80 -20.11
C LEU A 546 28.59 -38.67 -19.69
N LEU A 547 29.79 -38.71 -20.29
CA LEU A 547 30.95 -37.87 -20.01
C LEU A 547 30.61 -36.42 -19.62
N MET A 548 30.98 -36.02 -18.40
CA MET A 548 30.85 -34.64 -17.90
C MET A 548 31.73 -33.69 -18.71
N LEU A 549 31.17 -33.06 -19.74
CA LEU A 549 31.85 -32.04 -20.54
C LEU A 549 32.06 -30.76 -19.71
N PHE A 550 33.30 -30.27 -19.68
CA PHE A 550 33.75 -29.07 -18.96
C PHE A 550 32.84 -27.83 -19.17
N PHE A 551 32.29 -27.68 -20.38
CA PHE A 551 31.34 -26.61 -20.76
C PHE A 551 30.09 -26.50 -19.86
N PHE A 552 29.72 -27.54 -19.11
CA PHE A 552 28.53 -27.49 -18.26
C PHE A 552 28.73 -26.85 -16.88
N PHE A 553 29.96 -26.70 -16.39
CA PHE A 553 30.24 -26.30 -15.00
C PHE A 553 29.54 -24.98 -14.59
N PHE A 554 29.62 -23.93 -15.42
CA PHE A 554 28.94 -22.66 -15.16
C PHE A 554 27.41 -22.75 -15.21
N THR A 555 26.87 -23.61 -16.08
CA THR A 555 25.42 -23.87 -16.16
C THR A 555 24.92 -24.57 -14.90
N LEU A 556 25.73 -25.46 -14.32
CA LEU A 556 25.45 -26.18 -13.08
C LEU A 556 25.42 -25.25 -11.86
N ILE A 557 26.44 -24.41 -11.70
CA ILE A 557 26.51 -23.42 -10.61
C ILE A 557 25.32 -22.45 -10.68
N SER A 558 25.03 -21.92 -11.88
CA SER A 558 23.88 -21.04 -12.10
C SER A 558 22.55 -21.73 -11.75
N PHE A 559 22.37 -22.98 -12.21
CA PHE A 559 21.18 -23.76 -11.88
C PHE A 559 21.02 -23.99 -10.37
N ALA A 560 22.05 -24.44 -9.68
CA ALA A 560 22.03 -24.69 -8.25
C ALA A 560 21.76 -23.42 -7.44
N SER A 561 22.51 -22.34 -7.70
CA SER A 561 22.35 -21.04 -7.05
C SER A 561 20.91 -20.51 -7.18
N VAL A 562 20.33 -20.55 -8.39
CA VAL A 562 18.94 -20.11 -8.59
C VAL A 562 17.94 -21.06 -7.91
N VAL A 563 18.24 -22.35 -7.73
CA VAL A 563 17.38 -23.27 -6.96
C VAL A 563 17.43 -22.92 -5.47
N HIS A 564 18.61 -22.76 -4.87
CA HIS A 564 18.76 -22.37 -3.46
C HIS A 564 18.16 -21.01 -3.17
N TYR A 565 18.45 -19.97 -3.98
CA TYR A 565 17.86 -18.63 -3.82
C TYR A 565 16.32 -18.68 -3.81
N ASN A 566 15.71 -19.45 -4.71
CA ASN A 566 14.24 -19.57 -4.72
C ASN A 566 13.72 -20.42 -3.54
N ARG A 567 14.49 -21.39 -3.02
CA ARG A 567 14.11 -22.12 -1.80
C ARG A 567 14.13 -21.20 -0.59
N GLU A 568 15.17 -20.38 -0.45
CA GLU A 568 15.25 -19.35 0.59
C GLU A 568 14.08 -18.36 0.49
N CYS A 569 13.74 -17.88 -0.71
CA CYS A 569 12.56 -17.03 -0.89
C CYS A 569 11.24 -17.72 -0.49
N ILE A 570 11.10 -19.03 -0.72
CA ILE A 570 9.92 -19.80 -0.32
C ILE A 570 9.87 -19.98 1.20
N HIS A 571 10.99 -20.35 1.82
CA HIS A 571 11.14 -20.53 3.26
C HIS A 571 10.82 -19.24 4.03
N HIS A 572 11.35 -18.10 3.57
CA HIS A 572 11.08 -16.77 4.13
C HIS A 572 9.68 -16.20 3.77
N GLY A 573 8.82 -16.96 3.08
CA GLY A 573 7.46 -16.53 2.73
C GLY A 573 7.38 -15.36 1.74
N ALA A 574 8.43 -15.12 0.94
CA ALA A 574 8.45 -14.06 -0.05
C ALA A 574 7.46 -14.32 -1.20
N THR A 575 7.12 -13.28 -1.98
CA THR A 575 6.15 -13.40 -3.07
C THR A 575 6.72 -14.20 -4.25
N VAL A 576 6.48 -15.51 -4.27
CA VAL A 576 6.94 -16.45 -5.31
C VAL A 576 5.74 -16.98 -6.12
N ASP A 577 5.89 -17.07 -7.45
CA ASP A 577 4.83 -17.58 -8.32
C ASP A 577 4.64 -19.10 -8.12
N LYS A 578 3.39 -19.59 -8.11
CA LYS A 578 3.07 -21.02 -7.98
C LYS A 578 3.78 -21.91 -9.03
N ALA A 579 4.04 -21.38 -10.22
CA ALA A 579 4.80 -22.07 -11.27
C ALA A 579 6.29 -22.22 -10.92
N VAL A 580 6.88 -21.21 -10.25
CA VAL A 580 8.27 -21.27 -9.76
C VAL A 580 8.36 -22.31 -8.64
N VAL A 581 7.46 -22.30 -7.66
CA VAL A 581 7.41 -23.30 -6.58
C VAL A 581 7.42 -24.72 -7.15
N LYS A 582 6.45 -25.07 -8.02
CA LYS A 582 6.39 -26.40 -8.65
C LYS A 582 7.66 -26.75 -9.43
N LYS A 583 8.22 -25.79 -10.18
CA LYS A 583 9.44 -26.02 -10.96
C LYS A 583 10.64 -26.27 -10.06
N LYS A 584 10.78 -25.52 -8.96
CA LYS A 584 11.90 -25.65 -8.02
C LYS A 584 11.80 -26.88 -7.14
N LEU A 585 10.59 -27.31 -6.76
CA LEU A 585 10.35 -28.63 -6.19
C LEU A 585 10.92 -29.74 -7.09
N GLY A 586 10.54 -29.75 -8.37
CA GLY A 586 11.08 -30.72 -9.34
C GLY A 586 12.60 -30.58 -9.62
N CYS A 587 13.21 -29.42 -9.34
CA CYS A 587 14.67 -29.28 -9.34
C CYS A 587 15.30 -29.90 -8.09
N LEU A 588 14.74 -29.63 -6.90
CA LEU A 588 15.21 -30.16 -5.62
C LEU A 588 15.06 -31.68 -5.57
N THR A 589 13.96 -32.26 -6.08
CA THR A 589 13.79 -33.72 -6.21
C THR A 589 14.92 -34.36 -7.02
N ARG A 590 15.36 -33.74 -8.13
CA ARG A 590 16.49 -34.27 -8.93
C ARG A 590 17.83 -34.14 -8.21
N LEU A 591 18.07 -33.05 -7.47
CA LEU A 591 19.28 -32.87 -6.68
C LEU A 591 19.35 -33.88 -5.52
N TYR A 592 18.23 -34.11 -4.85
CA TYR A 592 18.08 -35.11 -3.80
C TYR A 592 18.36 -36.53 -4.32
N LEU A 593 17.72 -36.94 -5.42
CA LEU A 593 17.91 -38.28 -6.00
C LEU A 593 19.35 -38.50 -6.50
N LYS A 594 20.01 -37.46 -7.01
CA LYS A 594 21.44 -37.52 -7.39
C LYS A 594 22.33 -37.80 -6.20
N ALA A 595 22.18 -37.02 -5.12
CA ALA A 595 22.95 -37.20 -3.89
C ALA A 595 22.68 -38.58 -3.27
N GLU A 596 21.44 -39.07 -3.32
CA GLU A 596 21.08 -40.38 -2.82
C GLU A 596 21.68 -41.53 -3.66
N GLN A 597 21.71 -41.41 -4.99
CA GLN A 597 22.39 -42.37 -5.87
C GLN A 597 23.91 -42.37 -5.65
N GLU A 598 24.52 -41.19 -5.50
CA GLU A 598 25.95 -41.06 -5.20
C GLU A 598 26.30 -41.67 -3.83
N ARG A 599 25.45 -41.45 -2.82
CA ARG A 599 25.55 -42.06 -1.48
C ARG A 599 25.46 -43.60 -1.54
N GLN A 600 24.51 -44.14 -2.31
CA GLN A 600 24.35 -45.58 -2.49
C GLN A 600 25.52 -46.21 -3.27
N HIS A 601 26.03 -45.52 -4.29
CA HIS A 601 27.23 -45.97 -5.02
C HIS A 601 28.48 -45.94 -4.13
N GLY A 602 28.65 -44.89 -3.32
CA GLY A 602 29.71 -44.82 -2.30
C GLY A 602 29.64 -45.98 -1.33
N TYR A 603 28.46 -46.27 -0.76
CA TYR A 603 28.24 -47.40 0.16
C TYR A 603 28.54 -48.79 -0.44
N LEU A 604 28.44 -48.96 -1.77
CA LEU A 604 28.80 -50.21 -2.45
C LEU A 604 30.28 -50.29 -2.83
N LYS A 605 30.98 -49.15 -2.88
CA LYS A 605 32.37 -49.03 -3.33
C LYS A 605 33.34 -48.99 -2.14
N ASP A 606 32.97 -48.26 -1.10
CA ASP A 606 33.70 -48.16 0.15
C ASP A 606 33.25 -49.31 1.08
N GLU A 607 34.14 -49.78 1.96
CA GLU A 607 33.78 -50.84 2.92
C GLU A 607 32.66 -50.39 3.90
N PRO A 608 31.94 -51.32 4.55
CA PRO A 608 30.76 -50.99 5.35
C PRO A 608 31.05 -49.93 6.41
N CYS A 609 30.20 -48.90 6.47
CA CYS A 609 30.35 -47.76 7.40
C CYS A 609 30.28 -48.12 8.90
N ILE A 610 30.01 -49.39 9.23
CA ILE A 610 30.06 -49.96 10.58
C ILE A 610 31.09 -51.08 10.60
N SER A 611 32.01 -51.05 11.56
CA SER A 611 33.00 -52.12 11.70
C SER A 611 32.33 -53.45 12.07
N ALA A 612 33.00 -54.56 11.75
CA ALA A 612 32.51 -55.89 12.12
C ALA A 612 32.40 -56.04 13.65
N GLU A 613 33.31 -55.40 14.41
CA GLU A 613 33.36 -55.43 15.86
C GLU A 613 32.17 -54.68 16.49
N GLU A 614 31.88 -53.46 16.04
CA GLU A 614 30.69 -52.70 16.49
C GLU A 614 29.39 -53.43 16.14
N ALA A 615 29.30 -54.03 14.94
CA ALA A 615 28.12 -54.80 14.54
C ALA A 615 27.90 -56.04 15.44
N VAL A 616 28.97 -56.75 15.81
CA VAL A 616 28.91 -57.86 16.77
C VAL A 616 28.54 -57.37 18.17
N ALA A 617 29.05 -56.21 18.61
CA ALA A 617 28.71 -55.63 19.90
C ALA A 617 27.21 -55.25 19.99
N ILE A 618 26.68 -54.56 18.97
CA ILE A 618 25.24 -54.21 18.89
C ILE A 618 24.37 -55.47 18.86
N TYR A 619 24.74 -56.48 18.06
CA TYR A 619 24.00 -57.73 17.99
C TYR A 619 24.00 -58.47 19.34
N THR A 620 25.16 -58.60 19.98
CA THR A 620 25.33 -59.29 21.28
C THR A 620 24.56 -58.57 22.39
N ALA A 621 24.61 -57.24 22.43
CA ALA A 621 23.81 -56.44 23.35
C ALA A 621 22.29 -56.63 23.13
N THR A 622 21.85 -56.72 21.87
CA THR A 622 20.44 -56.98 21.52
C THR A 622 20.00 -58.39 21.95
N VAL A 623 20.85 -59.40 21.78
CA VAL A 623 20.58 -60.78 22.23
C VAL A 623 20.43 -60.83 23.74
N HIS A 624 21.40 -60.31 24.51
CA HIS A 624 21.34 -60.29 25.97
C HIS A 624 20.13 -59.51 26.50
N TRP A 625 19.75 -58.41 25.84
CA TRP A 625 18.54 -57.68 26.19
C TRP A 625 17.28 -58.55 26.02
N LEU A 626 17.12 -59.22 24.87
CA LEU A 626 15.96 -60.08 24.60
C LEU A 626 15.92 -61.33 25.51
N GLU A 627 17.08 -61.93 25.81
CA GLU A 627 17.21 -63.03 26.76
C GLU A 627 16.79 -62.61 28.19
N SER A 628 17.25 -61.45 28.66
CA SER A 628 16.90 -60.91 29.99
C SER A 628 15.38 -60.70 30.14
N ARG A 629 14.71 -60.34 29.03
CA ARG A 629 13.26 -60.15 28.93
C ARG A 629 12.49 -61.45 28.71
N LYS A 630 13.17 -62.59 28.56
CA LYS A 630 12.60 -63.92 28.20
C LYS A 630 11.71 -63.84 26.96
N PHE A 631 12.10 -63.05 25.96
CA PHE A 631 11.28 -62.78 24.79
C PHE A 631 11.12 -64.03 23.92
N ALA A 632 9.87 -64.46 23.70
CA ALA A 632 9.55 -65.50 22.73
C ALA A 632 9.47 -64.90 21.31
N PRO A 633 10.21 -65.40 20.31
CA PRO A 633 10.14 -64.87 18.94
C PRO A 633 8.71 -64.86 18.36
N ILE A 634 8.43 -63.89 17.48
CA ILE A 634 7.15 -63.79 16.79
C ILE A 634 7.06 -64.92 15.74
N PRO A 635 6.06 -65.82 15.80
CA PRO A 635 5.89 -66.88 14.82
C PRO A 635 5.29 -66.35 13.52
N PHE A 636 5.48 -67.09 12.43
CA PHE A 636 4.79 -66.84 11.17
C PHE A 636 3.26 -66.94 11.35
N PRO A 637 2.43 -66.09 10.70
CA PRO A 637 0.97 -66.15 10.79
C PRO A 637 0.41 -67.55 10.45
N PRO A 638 -0.15 -68.31 11.41
CA PRO A 638 -0.56 -69.68 11.16
C PRO A 638 -1.77 -69.74 10.22
N LEU A 639 -1.95 -70.83 9.47
CA LEU A 639 -2.99 -70.93 8.43
C LEU A 639 -4.40 -70.59 8.94
N SER A 640 -4.74 -71.05 10.15
CA SER A 640 -5.97 -70.71 10.87
C SER A 640 -5.66 -69.90 12.13
N TYR A 641 -5.52 -68.59 11.99
CA TYR A 641 -5.32 -67.67 13.12
C TYR A 641 -6.62 -66.97 13.51
N LYS A 642 -6.90 -66.90 14.82
CA LYS A 642 -8.20 -66.45 15.35
C LYS A 642 -8.53 -64.96 15.09
N HIS A 643 -7.55 -64.15 14.71
CA HIS A 643 -7.72 -62.70 14.54
C HIS A 643 -7.52 -62.19 13.09
N ASP A 644 -7.19 -63.07 12.12
CA ASP A 644 -6.84 -62.69 10.74
C ASP A 644 -7.97 -61.93 10.03
N THR A 645 -9.08 -62.61 9.78
CA THR A 645 -10.08 -62.20 8.78
C THR A 645 -11.06 -61.15 9.27
N LYS A 646 -11.27 -61.04 10.59
CA LYS A 646 -12.26 -60.13 11.19
C LYS A 646 -11.65 -58.98 11.99
N LYS A 647 -10.33 -58.97 12.24
CA LYS A 647 -9.66 -57.88 12.97
C LYS A 647 -8.47 -57.33 12.20
N LEU A 648 -7.41 -58.12 12.00
CA LEU A 648 -6.16 -57.60 11.42
C LEU A 648 -6.32 -57.15 9.96
N LEU A 649 -6.92 -57.97 9.10
CA LEU A 649 -7.15 -57.59 7.69
C LEU A 649 -8.13 -56.41 7.56
N VAL A 650 -9.16 -56.36 8.40
CA VAL A 650 -10.15 -55.26 8.38
C VAL A 650 -9.48 -53.94 8.77
N LEU A 651 -8.71 -53.91 9.86
CA LEU A 651 -7.96 -52.73 10.30
C LEU A 651 -6.91 -52.28 9.27
N ALA A 652 -6.25 -53.23 8.58
CA ALA A 652 -5.32 -52.92 7.49
C ALA A 652 -6.03 -52.24 6.30
N LEU A 653 -7.18 -52.76 5.88
CA LEU A 653 -7.97 -52.18 4.79
C LEU A 653 -8.62 -50.83 5.18
N GLU A 654 -9.07 -50.68 6.42
CA GLU A 654 -9.57 -49.41 6.97
C GLU A 654 -8.49 -48.32 7.01
N LYS A 655 -7.25 -48.68 7.37
CA LYS A 655 -6.09 -47.76 7.31
C LYS A 655 -5.78 -47.32 5.87
N LEU A 656 -5.89 -48.22 4.90
CA LEU A 656 -5.64 -47.92 3.49
C LEU A 656 -6.77 -47.09 2.82
N LYS A 657 -7.99 -47.07 3.39
CA LYS A 657 -9.18 -46.29 2.92
C LYS A 657 -9.63 -46.52 1.47
N GLU A 658 -8.98 -47.39 0.72
CA GLU A 658 -9.28 -47.70 -0.68
C GLU A 658 -9.98 -49.07 -0.80
N ALA A 659 -10.92 -49.17 -1.74
CA ALA A 659 -11.82 -50.31 -1.88
C ALA A 659 -11.17 -51.54 -2.55
N TYR A 660 -10.12 -52.09 -1.93
CA TYR A 660 -9.45 -53.30 -2.42
C TYR A 660 -10.11 -54.59 -1.93
N SER A 661 -10.83 -55.27 -2.81
CA SER A 661 -11.45 -56.58 -2.58
C SER A 661 -10.45 -57.74 -2.77
N LEU A 662 -9.37 -57.74 -1.98
CA LEU A 662 -8.33 -58.78 -2.00
C LEU A 662 -8.47 -59.74 -0.81
N GLY A 663 -8.53 -61.04 -1.10
CA GLY A 663 -8.69 -62.10 -0.09
C GLY A 663 -7.39 -62.49 0.62
N LEU A 664 -7.50 -62.78 1.92
CA LEU A 664 -6.40 -63.22 2.81
C LEU A 664 -5.59 -64.43 2.25
N SER A 665 -6.20 -65.24 1.38
CA SER A 665 -5.58 -66.39 0.72
C SER A 665 -4.38 -66.05 -0.17
N ARG A 666 -4.23 -64.79 -0.62
CA ARG A 666 -3.08 -64.35 -1.42
C ARG A 666 -1.93 -63.77 -0.58
N ILE A 667 -2.21 -63.24 0.61
CA ILE A 667 -1.22 -62.53 1.44
C ILE A 667 -0.15 -63.50 2.00
N LYS A 668 -0.58 -64.60 2.63
CA LYS A 668 0.37 -65.55 3.26
C LYS A 668 1.31 -66.23 2.26
N PRO A 669 0.88 -66.64 1.04
CA PRO A 669 1.79 -67.09 0.00
C PRO A 669 2.83 -66.05 -0.41
N LEU A 670 2.44 -64.77 -0.58
CA LEU A 670 3.38 -63.70 -0.96
C LEU A 670 4.47 -63.51 0.11
N LEU A 671 4.11 -63.49 1.40
CA LEU A 671 5.09 -63.42 2.50
C LEU A 671 6.11 -64.58 2.46
N LEU A 672 5.68 -65.79 2.06
CA LEU A 672 6.56 -66.95 1.96
C LEU A 672 7.47 -66.91 0.74
N THR A 673 6.95 -66.57 -0.45
CA THR A 673 7.65 -66.77 -1.73
C THR A 673 8.24 -65.50 -2.35
N GLN A 674 7.68 -64.31 -2.09
CA GLN A 674 8.12 -63.08 -2.74
C GLN A 674 9.39 -62.54 -2.08
N ARG A 675 10.45 -62.36 -2.88
CA ARG A 675 11.74 -61.75 -2.46
C ARG A 675 12.23 -60.65 -3.40
N GLY A 676 11.69 -60.59 -4.62
CA GLY A 676 11.79 -59.43 -5.51
C GLY A 676 10.47 -58.64 -5.46
N PHE A 677 10.58 -57.33 -5.34
CA PHE A 677 9.47 -56.37 -5.31
C PHE A 677 9.57 -55.43 -6.51
N LYS A 678 8.50 -54.71 -6.83
CA LYS A 678 8.54 -53.72 -7.92
C LYS A 678 9.27 -52.44 -7.51
N GLU A 679 9.61 -51.62 -8.49
CA GLU A 679 10.11 -50.27 -8.23
C GLU A 679 9.03 -49.44 -7.51
N SER A 680 9.45 -48.65 -6.51
CA SER A 680 8.58 -47.69 -5.85
C SER A 680 8.79 -46.30 -6.45
N GLY A 681 7.68 -45.61 -6.73
CA GLY A 681 7.72 -44.21 -7.11
C GLY A 681 8.18 -43.34 -5.93
N ILE A 682 8.81 -42.20 -6.19
CA ILE A 682 9.14 -41.22 -5.16
C ILE A 682 8.78 -39.81 -5.62
N GLU A 683 7.98 -39.13 -4.80
CA GLU A 683 7.68 -37.71 -4.93
C GLU A 683 8.12 -36.97 -3.65
N LEU A 684 8.46 -35.69 -3.76
CA LEU A 684 8.72 -34.86 -2.57
C LEU A 684 7.49 -34.00 -2.29
N PHE A 685 6.90 -34.18 -1.11
CA PHE A 685 5.87 -33.29 -0.59
C PHE A 685 6.53 -32.04 0.01
N ASP A 686 6.09 -30.86 -0.43
CA ASP A 686 6.68 -29.58 -0.01
C ASP A 686 5.85 -28.94 1.11
N THR A 687 6.40 -28.87 2.32
CA THR A 687 5.80 -28.13 3.45
C THR A 687 6.18 -26.64 3.46
N TYR A 688 6.85 -26.16 2.41
CA TYR A 688 7.51 -24.86 2.26
C TYR A 688 8.74 -24.65 3.16
N ASP A 689 8.74 -25.21 4.38
CA ASP A 689 9.91 -25.34 5.25
C ASP A 689 10.80 -26.51 4.79
N LYS A 690 10.27 -27.74 4.85
CA LYS A 690 11.00 -28.99 4.57
C LYS A 690 10.40 -29.74 3.38
N LEU A 691 11.17 -30.68 2.84
CA LEU A 691 10.72 -31.61 1.81
C LEU A 691 10.62 -33.00 2.42
N ILE A 692 9.47 -33.64 2.30
CA ILE A 692 9.19 -34.97 2.85
C ILE A 692 9.11 -35.96 1.68
N PRO A 693 9.91 -37.04 1.66
CA PRO A 693 9.79 -38.08 0.65
C PRO A 693 8.51 -38.88 0.85
N CYS A 694 7.74 -39.03 -0.21
CA CYS A 694 6.53 -39.84 -0.28
C CYS A 694 6.76 -40.96 -1.30
N TYR A 695 6.66 -42.21 -0.85
CA TYR A 695 6.87 -43.39 -1.67
C TYR A 695 5.54 -43.95 -2.19
N ASP A 696 5.48 -44.23 -3.49
CA ASP A 696 4.33 -44.89 -4.11
C ASP A 696 4.66 -46.36 -4.40
N ILE A 697 4.16 -47.24 -3.53
CA ILE A 697 4.35 -48.71 -3.56
C ILE A 697 3.18 -49.37 -4.32
N GLU A 698 3.39 -50.53 -4.95
CA GLU A 698 2.30 -51.22 -5.66
C GLU A 698 1.13 -51.56 -4.72
N PRO A 699 -0.15 -51.36 -5.10
CA PRO A 699 -1.30 -51.64 -4.23
C PRO A 699 -1.36 -53.06 -3.62
N ILE A 700 -0.90 -54.09 -4.33
CA ILE A 700 -0.91 -55.46 -3.79
C ILE A 700 0.19 -55.71 -2.74
N GLU A 701 1.32 -55.01 -2.88
CA GLU A 701 2.41 -54.99 -1.90
C GLU A 701 1.96 -54.18 -0.68
N LYS A 702 1.40 -52.97 -0.87
CA LYS A 702 0.78 -52.14 0.19
C LYS A 702 -0.22 -52.89 1.08
N ILE A 703 -1.08 -53.75 0.51
CA ILE A 703 -2.05 -54.56 1.29
C ILE A 703 -1.33 -55.64 2.11
N THR A 704 -0.30 -56.26 1.55
CA THR A 704 0.51 -57.29 2.23
C THR A 704 1.31 -56.67 3.37
N ASP A 705 1.89 -55.49 3.14
CA ASP A 705 2.65 -54.71 4.12
C ASP A 705 1.75 -54.17 5.24
N ALA A 706 0.58 -53.60 4.91
CA ALA A 706 -0.37 -53.09 5.91
C ALA A 706 -0.92 -54.22 6.82
N TYR A 707 -1.11 -55.42 6.27
CA TYR A 707 -1.46 -56.61 7.04
C TYR A 707 -0.29 -57.07 7.94
N LEU A 708 0.94 -57.10 7.40
CA LEU A 708 2.13 -57.47 8.14
C LEU A 708 2.41 -56.50 9.28
N ASP A 709 2.25 -55.19 9.06
CA ASP A 709 2.30 -54.12 10.05
C ASP A 709 1.32 -54.40 11.21
N GLN A 710 0.03 -54.62 10.92
CA GLN A 710 -0.96 -54.91 11.96
C GLN A 710 -0.62 -56.20 12.73
N PHE A 711 -0.13 -57.23 12.04
CA PHE A 711 0.25 -58.49 12.67
C PHE A 711 1.47 -58.32 13.59
N LEU A 712 2.52 -57.64 13.12
CA LEU A 712 3.75 -57.40 13.88
C LEU A 712 3.49 -56.53 15.11
N PHE A 713 2.79 -55.41 14.98
CA PHE A 713 2.46 -54.55 16.13
C PHE A 713 1.59 -55.28 17.16
N PHE A 714 0.57 -56.03 16.72
CA PHE A 714 -0.29 -56.80 17.62
C PHE A 714 0.47 -57.90 18.39
N GLU A 715 1.32 -58.67 17.70
CA GLU A 715 2.11 -59.74 18.33
C GLU A 715 3.36 -59.23 19.08
N ALA A 716 3.81 -57.99 18.82
CA ALA A 716 4.87 -57.31 19.58
C ALA A 716 4.36 -56.76 20.93
N ASP A 717 3.23 -56.06 20.93
CA ASP A 717 2.61 -55.52 22.15
C ASP A 717 2.17 -56.65 23.10
N LYS A 718 1.50 -57.67 22.57
CA LYS A 718 1.13 -58.91 23.28
C LYS A 718 2.31 -59.63 23.95
N ARG A 719 3.54 -59.43 23.47
CA ARG A 719 4.78 -59.98 24.06
C ARG A 719 5.61 -58.97 24.85
N GLY A 720 5.18 -57.71 24.95
CA GLY A 720 5.92 -56.65 25.63
C GLY A 720 7.31 -56.38 25.04
N LEU A 721 7.44 -56.44 23.70
CA LEU A 721 8.69 -56.24 22.96
C LEU A 721 9.24 -54.82 23.17
N PHE A 722 8.39 -53.81 22.99
CA PHE A 722 8.78 -52.41 23.16
C PHE A 722 8.65 -51.99 24.64
N PRO A 723 9.74 -51.54 25.30
CA PRO A 723 9.65 -50.98 26.66
C PRO A 723 8.92 -49.63 26.67
N ALA A 724 8.33 -49.29 27.82
CA ALA A 724 7.43 -48.16 27.99
C ALA A 724 8.05 -46.76 27.74
N TRP A 725 9.37 -46.66 27.62
CA TRP A 725 10.07 -45.41 27.24
C TRP A 725 10.07 -45.15 25.73
N ILE A 726 9.73 -46.14 24.90
CA ILE A 726 9.54 -45.92 23.46
C ILE A 726 8.18 -45.24 23.26
N LYS A 727 8.22 -44.02 22.72
CA LYS A 727 7.06 -43.17 22.41
C LYS A 727 7.15 -42.74 20.94
N THR A 728 6.06 -42.44 20.24
CA THR A 728 4.65 -42.40 20.67
C THR A 728 4.01 -43.78 20.89
N ALA A 729 3.15 -43.91 21.89
CA ALA A 729 2.41 -45.14 22.20
C ALA A 729 0.90 -44.88 22.16
N ASP A 730 0.10 -45.89 21.77
CA ASP A 730 -1.33 -45.77 21.49
C ASP A 730 -2.18 -45.26 22.66
N THR A 731 -1.70 -45.41 23.90
CA THR A 731 -2.41 -45.01 25.13
C THR A 731 -2.32 -43.52 25.43
N GLU A 732 -1.42 -42.77 24.80
CA GLU A 732 -1.07 -41.40 25.21
C GLU A 732 -0.84 -40.47 23.99
N PRO A 733 -1.69 -39.46 23.76
CA PRO A 733 -1.41 -38.45 22.74
C PRO A 733 -0.21 -37.58 23.15
N PRO A 734 0.55 -36.98 22.21
CA PRO A 734 1.78 -36.24 22.52
C PRO A 734 1.69 -35.18 23.64
N PRO A 735 0.61 -34.36 23.76
CA PRO A 735 0.48 -33.42 24.87
C PRO A 735 0.38 -34.10 26.24
N LEU A 736 -0.22 -35.29 26.32
CA LEU A 736 -0.28 -36.08 27.55
C LEU A 736 1.07 -36.70 27.89
N ILE A 737 1.88 -37.06 26.90
CA ILE A 737 3.26 -37.51 27.10
C ILE A 737 4.10 -36.38 27.72
N VAL A 738 4.00 -35.16 27.18
CA VAL A 738 4.67 -33.97 27.76
C VAL A 738 4.20 -33.70 29.18
N TYR A 739 2.88 -33.75 29.45
CA TYR A 739 2.35 -33.59 30.80
C TYR A 739 2.90 -34.66 31.77
N LYS A 740 2.89 -35.94 31.36
CA LYS A 740 3.44 -37.06 32.15
C LYS A 740 4.95 -36.95 32.35
N TRP A 741 5.69 -36.39 31.39
CA TRP A 741 7.11 -36.10 31.53
C TRP A 741 7.37 -35.02 32.59
N CYS A 742 6.66 -33.90 32.52
CA CYS A 742 6.73 -32.84 33.54
C CYS A 742 6.32 -33.34 34.94
N GLN A 743 5.25 -34.12 35.03
CA GLN A 743 4.81 -34.74 36.28
C GLN A 743 5.82 -35.78 36.78
N GLY A 744 6.42 -36.56 35.88
CA GLY A 744 7.46 -37.54 36.19
C GLY A 744 8.71 -36.90 36.80
N ILE A 745 9.21 -35.81 36.19
CA ILE A 745 10.31 -35.01 36.74
C ILE A 745 9.95 -34.48 38.13
N ASN A 746 8.78 -33.86 38.28
CA ASN A 746 8.36 -33.26 39.55
C ASN A 746 8.12 -34.28 40.68
N ASN A 747 7.96 -35.56 40.35
CA ASN A 747 7.75 -36.64 41.32
C ASN A 747 9.06 -37.36 41.71
N LEU A 748 10.22 -36.92 41.20
CA LEU A 748 11.52 -37.42 41.64
C LEU A 748 11.86 -36.88 43.04
N THR A 749 12.54 -37.69 43.85
CA THR A 749 13.02 -37.30 45.18
C THR A 749 14.02 -36.16 45.08
N ASP A 750 13.80 -35.10 45.85
CA ASP A 750 14.71 -33.97 46.10
C ASP A 750 15.21 -33.27 44.83
N ILE A 751 14.48 -33.44 43.72
CA ILE A 751 14.85 -33.00 42.36
C ILE A 751 15.01 -31.48 42.21
N TRP A 752 14.38 -30.70 43.08
CA TRP A 752 14.49 -29.24 43.08
C TRP A 752 15.41 -28.70 44.19
N GLU A 753 16.01 -29.59 44.98
CA GLU A 753 17.01 -29.22 45.98
C GLU A 753 18.38 -29.09 45.28
N THR A 754 19.04 -27.95 45.50
CA THR A 754 20.35 -27.61 44.90
C THR A 754 21.31 -27.06 45.96
N SER A 755 21.16 -27.53 47.21
CA SER A 755 21.90 -27.04 48.37
C SER A 755 23.32 -27.60 48.51
N GLU A 756 23.58 -28.81 48.00
CA GLU A 756 24.90 -29.45 48.01
C GLU A 756 25.65 -29.29 46.66
N GLY A 757 25.06 -28.57 45.71
CA GLY A 757 25.61 -28.32 44.37
C GLY A 757 25.05 -29.24 43.28
N GLU A 758 23.91 -29.85 43.53
CA GLU A 758 23.16 -30.69 42.61
C GLU A 758 22.77 -29.90 41.34
N CYS A 759 22.82 -30.57 40.19
CA CYS A 759 22.52 -29.97 38.89
C CYS A 759 21.54 -30.84 38.09
N ASN A 760 20.40 -30.28 37.70
CA ASN A 760 19.50 -30.92 36.75
C ASN A 760 19.97 -30.69 35.31
N VAL A 761 20.21 -31.78 34.57
CA VAL A 761 20.61 -31.73 33.16
C VAL A 761 19.50 -32.34 32.30
N MET A 762 18.80 -31.49 31.55
CA MET A 762 17.86 -31.92 30.51
C MET A 762 18.55 -31.80 29.14
N ASN A 763 18.91 -32.94 28.54
CA ASN A 763 19.37 -32.98 27.16
C ASN A 763 18.19 -32.75 26.22
N GLN A 764 17.91 -31.47 25.91
CA GLN A 764 16.62 -31.06 25.35
C GLN A 764 16.27 -31.67 24.00
N GLU A 765 17.22 -31.84 23.06
CA GLU A 765 16.90 -32.30 21.70
C GLU A 765 18.11 -32.90 20.93
N THR A 766 18.58 -34.09 21.33
CA THR A 766 19.48 -34.89 20.48
C THR A 766 18.67 -35.72 19.47
N SER A 767 18.38 -35.14 18.30
CA SER A 767 17.85 -35.92 17.18
C SER A 767 18.94 -36.84 16.60
N PHE A 768 18.63 -38.12 16.40
CA PHE A 768 19.52 -39.00 15.65
C PHE A 768 19.46 -38.62 14.17
N SER A 769 20.51 -37.97 13.67
CA SER A 769 20.51 -37.23 12.41
C SER A 769 20.18 -38.06 11.16
N ALA A 770 20.52 -39.36 11.13
CA ALA A 770 20.49 -40.17 9.91
C ALA A 770 20.07 -41.65 10.09
N ILE A 771 19.30 -42.02 11.12
CA ILE A 771 18.89 -43.43 11.36
C ILE A 771 18.35 -44.10 10.08
N PHE A 772 17.40 -43.44 9.40
CA PHE A 772 16.75 -44.01 8.22
C PHE A 772 17.69 -44.20 7.02
N GLN A 773 18.78 -43.42 6.93
CA GLN A 773 19.76 -43.49 5.84
C GLN A 773 20.90 -44.47 6.13
N LEU A 774 21.22 -44.70 7.40
CA LEU A 774 22.36 -45.51 7.87
C LEU A 774 21.96 -46.92 8.37
N THR A 775 20.67 -47.26 8.33
CA THR A 775 20.20 -48.61 8.72
C THR A 775 20.68 -49.66 7.72
N ARG A 776 21.55 -50.58 8.18
CA ARG A 776 22.10 -51.65 7.35
C ARG A 776 21.08 -52.78 7.14
N ILE A 777 20.80 -53.10 5.88
CA ILE A 777 20.14 -54.35 5.48
C ILE A 777 21.23 -55.32 5.01
N ARG A 778 21.27 -56.54 5.56
CA ARG A 778 22.10 -57.61 5.00
C ARG A 778 21.41 -58.11 3.72
N GLN A 779 21.89 -57.65 2.57
CA GLN A 779 21.73 -58.43 1.33
C GLN A 779 22.53 -59.73 1.51
N THR A 780 21.88 -60.74 2.09
CA THR A 780 22.31 -62.11 1.91
C THR A 780 22.07 -62.44 0.45
N ILE A 781 23.14 -62.40 -0.35
CA ILE A 781 23.16 -63.01 -1.68
C ILE A 781 22.74 -64.47 -1.47
N LEU A 782 21.63 -64.85 -2.10
CA LEU A 782 21.18 -66.23 -2.28
C LEU A 782 21.67 -66.70 -3.65
#